data_AF-A0A9W2XUI3-F1
#
_entry.id   AF-A0A9W2XUI3-F1
#
_cell.length_a   1.000
_cell.length_b   1.000
_cell.length_c   1.000
_cell.angle_alpha   90.00
_cell.angle_beta   90.00
_cell.angle_gamma   90.00
#
_symmetry.space_group_name_H-M   'P 1'
#
loop_
_entity.id
_entity.type
_entity.pdbx_description
1 polymer ?
#
loop_
_entity_poly.entity_id
_entity_poly.type
_entity_poly.pdbx_seq_one_letter_code
_entity_poly.pdbx_strand_id
1 'polypeptide(L)'
;MGSLSLAWVGDGTGVLLVLTTFQLPRFMIRFGQSNLYRSEDYGKTFTDVTHLINHTFILTEFGIAISPDHSGKVILTGDVSDVGGFQLFRSQDFGSTFVPGILPFEPLIQMLYNPADSNVLLTLSLKLDLWLSEDFGATWRKLHDRACLVRWGPNNSIYFTAAYNNSCNDKGTLELIKTSDYGRSFSTIAKSVFSFVLGGKFVFASIMTGTGTERMIHVSVDGGEVWNIAQVPTVNHEQFYSILAATQDMIFMHVDDAGDSGVGTVYVSDDRGTVFSKSLERHLYTLTGSDTDFSAVSSLRGVYMTSVLTEDGAVESVITFDQGAKWQALRRPENSHCDTETSANRPTRCTLHIHGSYSTSMKMNVPMLPLSQPSALGLILAHGSVGDAESTVWPDVYVSDDGGYTWLLALRGPHHYAILDSGGLLVAVEHTNSPVNQIKFSTDEGQCWHTYNFTNDPIHFSGLDSEPGSRSMNVSLWGYRNDFNKWVVITVDFQKLLTRDCTEADYVEWLAHSADPAGSSDGCVLGYKETFLRLRKDSVCWKGRDYAMTQRASACPCTLGDYHCDFGYYRPDNSSECVEQEEMKGRPLEFCLNGTTEQLQTSGYRKIPGDQCEGGFQPERKETNLWRMCISSALYPDSLSESTPPNTAVVVLVVIAILLTSAVVGVWLIKKYVCGGRFLVHRYSVMRENVEANKIEGVDDVDTHYMETGKAQYNEDSDQDLLE
;
A
#
# COMPACT_ATOMS: atom_id res chain seq x y z
N MET A 1 9.67 16.17 -24.35
CA MET A 1 9.64 16.70 -22.96
C MET A 1 10.79 16.06 -22.22
N GLY A 2 11.55 16.82 -21.44
CA GLY A 2 12.65 16.26 -20.65
C GLY A 2 12.15 15.79 -19.29
N SER A 3 12.61 14.64 -18.81
CA SER A 3 12.38 14.19 -17.44
C SER A 3 13.66 14.31 -16.62
N LEU A 4 13.52 14.42 -15.31
CA LEU A 4 14.60 14.39 -14.32
C LEU A 4 14.21 13.41 -13.23
N SER A 5 15.08 12.44 -12.97
CA SER A 5 14.93 11.46 -11.89
C SER A 5 16.14 11.56 -10.97
N LEU A 6 15.91 11.46 -9.67
CA LEU A 6 16.91 11.58 -8.63
C LEU A 6 16.91 10.33 -7.77
N ALA A 7 18.09 9.84 -7.36
CA ALA A 7 18.18 8.71 -6.44
C ALA A 7 19.40 8.81 -5.53
N TRP A 8 19.16 8.79 -4.22
CA TRP A 8 20.20 8.63 -3.20
C TRP A 8 20.70 7.18 -3.18
N VAL A 9 22.01 6.99 -3.10
CA VAL A 9 22.62 5.64 -3.17
C VAL A 9 23.37 5.35 -1.87
N GLY A 10 22.71 4.60 -0.99
CA GLY A 10 23.22 4.25 0.34
C GLY A 10 22.96 5.33 1.40
N ASP A 11 23.10 4.95 2.67
CA ASP A 11 22.95 5.84 3.82
C ASP A 11 24.33 6.39 4.22
N GLY A 12 24.51 7.71 4.20
CA GLY A 12 25.71 8.40 4.67
C GLY A 12 26.86 8.48 3.70
N THR A 13 26.62 8.02 2.48
CA THR A 13 27.59 8.04 1.39
C THR A 13 27.71 9.43 0.76
N GLY A 14 26.65 10.25 0.85
CA GLY A 14 26.53 11.50 0.10
C GLY A 14 26.36 11.29 -1.41
N VAL A 15 26.17 10.05 -1.87
CA VAL A 15 26.08 9.71 -3.29
C VAL A 15 24.67 9.96 -3.81
N LEU A 16 24.59 10.77 -4.86
CA LEU A 16 23.34 11.15 -5.52
C LEU A 16 23.47 10.97 -7.04
N LEU A 17 22.56 10.20 -7.62
CA LEU A 17 22.46 10.01 -9.07
C LEU A 17 21.33 10.87 -9.63
N VAL A 18 21.60 11.52 -10.77
CA VAL A 18 20.65 12.33 -11.51
C VAL A 18 20.58 11.81 -12.93
N LEU A 19 19.41 11.32 -13.33
CA LEU A 19 19.15 10.88 -14.68
C LEU A 19 18.24 11.91 -15.36
N THR A 20 18.68 12.45 -16.49
CA THR A 20 17.83 13.26 -17.36
C THR A 20 17.59 12.52 -18.65
N THR A 21 16.35 12.46 -19.12
CA THR A 21 16.04 11.85 -20.42
C THR A 21 15.27 12.82 -21.30
N PHE A 22 15.49 12.75 -22.61
CA PHE A 22 14.84 13.59 -23.59
C PHE A 22 14.44 12.77 -24.80
N GLN A 23 13.17 12.85 -25.16
CA GLN A 23 12.62 12.16 -26.32
C GLN A 23 12.05 13.16 -27.33
N LEU A 24 12.46 13.03 -28.59
CA LEU A 24 11.88 13.78 -29.71
C LEU A 24 10.75 12.99 -30.36
N PRO A 25 9.51 13.53 -30.41
CA PRO A 25 8.44 12.93 -31.18
C PRO A 25 8.68 13.20 -32.68
N ARG A 26 9.34 12.28 -33.38
CA ARG A 26 9.36 12.28 -34.85
C ARG A 26 8.78 10.97 -35.38
N PHE A 27 7.93 11.09 -36.39
CA PHE A 27 7.26 9.97 -37.06
C PHE A 27 8.29 8.89 -37.45
N MET A 28 8.11 7.70 -36.86
CA MET A 28 8.80 6.42 -37.14
C MET A 28 10.19 6.13 -36.54
N ILE A 29 10.89 7.04 -35.85
CA ILE A 29 12.16 6.70 -35.15
C ILE A 29 12.24 7.39 -33.79
N ARG A 30 12.35 6.61 -32.69
CA ARG A 30 12.56 7.13 -31.33
C ARG A 30 14.03 7.55 -31.17
N PHE A 31 14.35 8.81 -31.45
CA PHE A 31 15.60 9.40 -30.99
C PHE A 31 15.41 9.84 -29.53
N GLY A 32 15.89 9.01 -28.61
CA GLY A 32 15.99 9.31 -27.19
C GLY A 32 17.43 9.56 -26.80
N GLN A 33 17.67 10.54 -25.91
CA GLN A 33 18.97 10.76 -25.29
C GLN A 33 18.79 10.76 -23.77
N SER A 34 19.73 10.13 -23.07
CA SER A 34 19.81 10.17 -21.62
C SER A 34 21.18 10.68 -21.19
N ASN A 35 21.20 11.49 -20.13
CA ASN A 35 22.42 11.91 -19.44
C ASN A 35 22.34 11.47 -17.98
N LEU A 36 23.45 10.96 -17.46
CA LEU A 36 23.59 10.51 -16.08
C LEU A 36 24.66 11.35 -15.38
N TYR A 37 24.31 11.96 -14.26
CA TYR A 37 25.22 12.70 -13.41
C TYR A 37 25.32 12.03 -12.05
N ARG A 38 26.49 12.14 -11.43
CA ARG A 38 26.79 11.58 -10.12
C ARG A 38 27.44 12.62 -9.23
N SER A 39 26.97 12.72 -7.99
CA SER A 39 27.59 13.47 -6.89
C SER A 39 28.06 12.49 -5.82
N GLU A 40 29.10 12.87 -5.06
CA GLU A 40 29.61 12.16 -3.88
C GLU A 40 29.63 13.06 -2.63
N ASP A 41 29.02 14.23 -2.73
CA ASP A 41 29.14 15.30 -1.73
C ASP A 41 27.78 15.93 -1.42
N TYR A 42 26.73 15.10 -1.39
CA TYR A 42 25.34 15.49 -1.08
C TYR A 42 24.78 16.50 -2.10
N GLY A 43 25.14 16.36 -3.37
CA GLY A 43 24.66 17.24 -4.44
C GLY A 43 25.34 18.61 -4.49
N LYS A 44 26.51 18.80 -3.86
CA LYS A 44 27.27 20.07 -3.96
C LYS A 44 27.97 20.18 -5.32
N THR A 45 28.49 19.07 -5.84
CA THR A 45 29.10 18.96 -7.16
C THR A 45 28.62 17.72 -7.89
N PHE A 46 28.46 17.84 -9.21
CA PHE A 46 28.05 16.73 -10.08
C PHE A 46 29.05 16.53 -11.21
N THR A 47 29.37 15.27 -11.48
CA THR A 47 30.16 14.84 -12.63
C THR A 47 29.26 14.15 -13.66
N ASP A 48 29.41 14.50 -14.93
CA ASP A 48 28.75 13.79 -16.04
C ASP A 48 29.42 12.41 -16.23
N VAL A 49 28.64 11.36 -15.96
CA VAL A 49 29.05 9.96 -16.06
C VAL A 49 28.25 9.21 -17.12
N THR A 50 27.65 9.93 -18.07
CA THR A 50 26.82 9.35 -19.17
C THR A 50 27.59 8.32 -20.00
N HIS A 51 28.91 8.47 -20.11
CA HIS A 51 29.78 7.52 -20.81
C HIS A 51 29.77 6.12 -20.17
N LEU A 52 29.47 5.99 -18.86
CA LEU A 52 29.40 4.69 -18.18
C LEU A 52 28.21 3.84 -18.64
N ILE A 53 27.17 4.49 -19.17
CA ILE A 53 26.00 3.82 -19.76
C ILE A 53 26.07 3.82 -21.29
N ASN A 54 27.24 4.03 -21.89
CA ASN A 54 27.47 4.09 -23.34
C ASN A 54 26.53 5.06 -24.08
N HIS A 55 26.05 6.12 -23.41
CA HIS A 55 25.05 7.05 -23.95
C HIS A 55 23.73 6.37 -24.38
N THR A 56 23.42 5.18 -23.83
CA THR A 56 22.17 4.47 -24.09
C THR A 56 20.98 5.24 -23.51
N PHE A 57 19.86 5.23 -24.24
CA PHE A 57 18.61 5.80 -23.74
C PHE A 57 18.05 4.93 -22.61
N ILE A 58 17.84 5.54 -21.45
CA ILE A 58 17.29 4.88 -20.26
C ILE A 58 15.78 5.10 -20.21
N LEU A 59 15.04 4.02 -19.94
CA LEU A 59 13.59 4.02 -19.83
C LEU A 59 13.17 4.58 -18.47
N THR A 60 12.54 5.75 -18.49
CA THR A 60 12.16 6.48 -17.28
C THR A 60 11.10 5.79 -16.45
N GLU A 61 10.27 4.96 -17.08
CA GLU A 61 9.23 4.17 -16.41
C GLU A 61 9.80 3.19 -15.37
N PHE A 62 11.07 2.75 -15.54
CA PHE A 62 11.75 1.91 -14.57
C PHE A 62 12.62 2.70 -13.58
N GLY A 63 12.71 4.02 -13.71
CA GLY A 63 13.49 4.88 -12.82
C GLY A 63 14.95 4.45 -12.62
N ILE A 64 15.49 4.76 -11.45
CA ILE A 64 16.80 4.30 -10.98
C ILE A 64 16.55 3.32 -9.83
N ALA A 65 16.78 2.02 -10.05
CA ALA A 65 16.47 1.01 -9.05
C ALA A 65 17.65 0.83 -8.07
N ILE A 66 17.47 1.31 -6.84
CA ILE A 66 18.46 1.26 -5.76
C ILE A 66 18.18 0.08 -4.84
N SER A 67 19.25 -0.61 -4.38
CA SER A 67 19.10 -1.71 -3.44
C SER A 67 18.63 -1.24 -2.05
N PRO A 68 17.69 -1.97 -1.41
CA PRO A 68 17.13 -1.59 -0.11
C PRO A 68 18.10 -1.77 1.07
N ASP A 69 19.14 -2.58 0.91
CA ASP A 69 20.16 -2.86 1.95
C ASP A 69 21.29 -1.82 2.00
N HIS A 70 21.15 -0.72 1.26
CA HIS A 70 22.16 0.34 1.14
C HIS A 70 23.54 -0.15 0.64
N SER A 71 23.61 -1.33 0.00
CA SER A 71 24.87 -1.92 -0.48
C SER A 71 25.53 -1.20 -1.66
N GLY A 72 24.93 -0.11 -2.13
CA GLY A 72 25.43 0.68 -3.26
C GLY A 72 25.10 0.09 -4.63
N LYS A 73 24.19 -0.88 -4.69
CA LYS A 73 23.76 -1.49 -5.94
C LYS A 73 22.74 -0.61 -6.66
N VAL A 74 22.97 -0.43 -7.96
CA VAL A 74 22.13 0.40 -8.83
C VAL A 74 21.86 -0.35 -10.12
N ILE A 75 20.60 -0.31 -10.56
CA ILE A 75 20.17 -0.85 -11.85
C ILE A 75 19.52 0.27 -12.68
N LEU A 76 19.93 0.36 -13.94
CA LEU A 76 19.29 1.19 -14.96
C LEU A 76 18.89 0.31 -16.15
N THR A 77 17.70 0.52 -16.69
CA THR A 77 17.18 -0.25 -17.83
C THR A 77 17.12 0.64 -19.06
N GLY A 78 17.88 0.28 -20.10
CA GLY A 78 17.97 1.01 -21.35
C GLY A 78 17.37 0.27 -22.54
N ASP A 79 16.93 1.04 -23.53
CA ASP A 79 16.44 0.56 -24.83
C ASP A 79 17.55 0.67 -25.88
N VAL A 80 17.84 -0.44 -26.57
CA VAL A 80 18.81 -0.47 -27.67
C VAL A 80 18.05 -0.63 -28.98
N SER A 81 17.57 0.52 -29.48
CA SER A 81 16.72 0.62 -30.68
C SER A 81 17.33 0.01 -31.96
N ASP A 82 18.66 -0.12 -32.04
CA ASP A 82 19.37 -0.59 -33.25
C ASP A 82 19.55 -2.12 -33.32
N VAL A 83 19.46 -2.84 -32.20
CA VAL A 83 19.76 -4.29 -32.12
C VAL A 83 18.52 -5.14 -31.81
N GLY A 84 17.42 -4.51 -31.39
CA GLY A 84 16.21 -5.21 -30.96
C GLY A 84 16.46 -5.94 -29.65
N GLY A 85 16.54 -5.19 -28.55
CA GLY A 85 16.72 -5.75 -27.21
C GLY A 85 16.87 -4.69 -26.13
N PHE A 86 16.67 -5.10 -24.89
CA PHE A 86 16.80 -4.26 -23.70
C PHE A 86 18.16 -4.51 -23.04
N GLN A 87 18.79 -3.44 -22.58
CA GLN A 87 20.08 -3.48 -21.93
C GLN A 87 19.95 -3.09 -20.46
N LEU A 88 20.55 -3.90 -19.59
CA LEU A 88 20.63 -3.67 -18.17
C LEU A 88 22.01 -3.08 -17.84
N PHE A 89 22.06 -1.94 -17.16
CA PHE A 89 23.30 -1.41 -16.59
C PHE A 89 23.27 -1.61 -15.09
N ARG A 90 24.34 -2.20 -14.57
CA ARG A 90 24.41 -2.61 -13.18
C ARG A 90 25.66 -2.06 -12.51
N SER A 91 25.50 -1.42 -11.37
CA SER A 91 26.60 -0.97 -10.51
C SER A 91 26.52 -1.70 -9.17
N GLN A 92 27.66 -2.03 -8.60
CA GLN A 92 27.81 -2.57 -7.24
C GLN A 92 28.65 -1.64 -6.35
N ASP A 93 28.96 -0.45 -6.83
CA ASP A 93 29.95 0.47 -6.28
C ASP A 93 29.42 1.91 -6.25
N PHE A 94 28.15 2.05 -5.86
CA PHE A 94 27.47 3.34 -5.68
C PHE A 94 27.42 4.17 -6.98
N GLY A 95 27.24 3.51 -8.13
CA GLY A 95 27.19 4.15 -9.44
C GLY A 95 28.55 4.61 -9.98
N SER A 96 29.66 4.14 -9.42
CA SER A 96 31.01 4.53 -9.90
C SER A 96 31.38 3.80 -11.19
N THR A 97 30.96 2.55 -11.34
CA THR A 97 31.09 1.78 -12.58
C THR A 97 29.78 1.07 -12.92
N PHE A 98 29.52 0.90 -14.22
CA PHE A 98 28.35 0.17 -14.72
C PHE A 98 28.79 -0.96 -15.64
N VAL A 99 28.28 -2.16 -15.37
CA VAL A 99 28.46 -3.35 -16.20
C VAL A 99 27.20 -3.55 -17.04
N PRO A 100 27.28 -3.45 -18.39
CA PRO A 100 26.15 -3.73 -19.25
C PRO A 100 25.85 -5.23 -19.32
N GLY A 101 24.57 -5.60 -19.45
CA GLY A 101 24.08 -6.95 -19.71
C GLY A 101 22.88 -6.90 -20.65
N ILE A 102 22.76 -7.89 -21.55
CA ILE A 102 21.61 -7.98 -22.46
C ILE A 102 20.51 -8.78 -21.77
N LEU A 103 19.30 -8.22 -21.73
CA LEU A 103 18.14 -8.93 -21.19
C LEU A 103 17.60 -9.93 -22.23
N PRO A 104 17.30 -11.19 -21.84
CA PRO A 104 16.68 -12.16 -22.74
C PRO A 104 15.17 -11.96 -22.92
N PHE A 105 14.61 -10.90 -22.33
CA PHE A 105 13.20 -10.56 -22.34
C PHE A 105 13.01 -9.04 -22.37
N GLU A 106 11.78 -8.63 -22.65
CA GLU A 106 11.34 -7.23 -22.57
C GLU A 106 10.63 -7.01 -21.22
N PRO A 107 11.19 -6.18 -20.31
CA PRO A 107 10.64 -5.99 -18.97
C PRO A 107 9.30 -5.25 -19.02
N LEU A 108 8.37 -5.67 -18.16
CA LEU A 108 7.08 -5.01 -17.92
C LEU A 108 7.10 -4.14 -16.67
N ILE A 109 7.84 -4.58 -15.64
CA ILE A 109 7.96 -3.89 -14.35
C ILE A 109 9.44 -3.65 -14.01
N GLN A 110 9.70 -2.67 -13.14
CA GLN A 110 11.03 -2.46 -12.57
C GLN A 110 11.53 -3.75 -11.89
N MET A 111 12.83 -4.03 -11.97
CA MET A 111 13.41 -5.18 -11.28
C MET A 111 13.30 -5.02 -9.77
N LEU A 112 12.70 -6.02 -9.12
CA LEU A 112 12.45 -6.05 -7.69
C LEU A 112 13.62 -6.74 -6.97
N TYR A 113 14.32 -6.00 -6.11
CA TYR A 113 15.32 -6.57 -5.21
C TYR A 113 14.66 -7.45 -4.16
N ASN A 114 15.25 -8.62 -3.88
CA ASN A 114 14.89 -9.39 -2.70
C ASN A 114 15.33 -8.62 -1.45
N PRO A 115 14.41 -8.28 -0.52
CA PRO A 115 14.76 -7.56 0.70
C PRO A 115 15.81 -8.25 1.58
N ALA A 116 15.93 -9.59 1.50
CA ALA A 116 16.88 -10.36 2.30
C ALA A 116 18.24 -10.59 1.60
N ASP A 117 18.31 -10.49 0.28
CA ASP A 117 19.56 -10.59 -0.49
C ASP A 117 19.48 -9.75 -1.77
N SER A 118 20.12 -8.59 -1.76
CA SER A 118 20.11 -7.66 -2.90
C SER A 118 20.81 -8.16 -4.17
N ASN A 119 21.43 -9.36 -4.16
CA ASN A 119 21.88 -10.02 -5.39
C ASN A 119 20.76 -10.75 -6.13
N VAL A 120 19.65 -11.04 -5.45
CA VAL A 120 18.55 -11.80 -6.02
C VAL A 120 17.48 -10.83 -6.51
N LEU A 121 17.09 -10.95 -7.79
CA LEU A 121 16.19 -10.03 -8.47
C LEU A 121 15.03 -10.78 -9.12
N LEU A 122 13.84 -10.18 -9.11
CA LEU A 122 12.67 -10.63 -9.86
C LEU A 122 12.16 -9.56 -10.81
N THR A 123 11.56 -9.98 -11.91
CA THR A 123 10.79 -9.08 -12.79
C THR A 123 9.80 -9.88 -13.62
N LEU A 124 8.81 -9.17 -14.17
CA LEU A 124 7.88 -9.68 -15.17
C LEU A 124 8.27 -9.14 -16.54
N SER A 125 8.10 -9.96 -17.58
CA SER A 125 8.23 -9.51 -18.96
C SER A 125 6.88 -9.18 -19.58
N LEU A 126 6.85 -8.46 -20.71
CA LEU A 126 5.61 -8.17 -21.46
C LEU A 126 4.87 -9.44 -21.94
N LYS A 127 5.55 -10.59 -21.98
CA LYS A 127 4.93 -11.90 -22.27
C LYS A 127 4.30 -12.55 -21.04
N LEU A 128 4.23 -11.83 -19.92
CA LEU A 128 3.79 -12.32 -18.61
C LEU A 128 4.66 -13.46 -18.08
N ASP A 129 5.93 -13.50 -18.48
CA ASP A 129 6.89 -14.47 -17.93
C ASP A 129 7.55 -13.90 -16.68
N LEU A 130 7.62 -14.71 -15.62
CA LEU A 130 8.34 -14.41 -14.39
C LEU A 130 9.81 -14.80 -14.52
N TRP A 131 10.71 -13.84 -14.34
CA TRP A 131 12.15 -14.01 -14.45
C TRP A 131 12.85 -13.79 -13.12
N LEU A 132 13.84 -14.62 -12.84
CA LEU A 132 14.70 -14.54 -11.66
C LEU A 132 16.17 -14.44 -12.07
N SER A 133 16.90 -13.61 -11.35
CA SER A 133 18.36 -13.61 -11.33
C SER A 133 18.85 -13.81 -9.90
N GLU A 134 19.89 -14.63 -9.72
CA GLU A 134 20.54 -14.91 -8.43
C GLU A 134 21.95 -14.28 -8.36
N ASP A 135 22.37 -13.57 -9.41
CA ASP A 135 23.72 -13.02 -9.59
C ASP A 135 23.67 -11.53 -9.97
N PHE A 136 22.73 -10.81 -9.36
CA PHE A 136 22.48 -9.38 -9.54
C PHE A 136 22.24 -9.03 -11.01
N GLY A 137 21.44 -9.82 -11.72
CA GLY A 137 21.03 -9.53 -13.12
C GLY A 137 22.07 -9.86 -14.18
N ALA A 138 23.14 -10.60 -13.85
CA ALA A 138 24.12 -11.06 -14.86
C ALA A 138 23.54 -12.19 -15.72
N THR A 139 22.84 -13.13 -15.10
CA THR A 139 22.10 -14.20 -15.77
C THR A 139 20.67 -14.25 -15.28
N TRP A 140 19.77 -14.65 -16.18
CA TRP A 140 18.34 -14.69 -15.94
C TRP A 140 17.79 -16.06 -16.31
N ARG A 141 16.93 -16.59 -15.44
CA ARG A 141 16.17 -17.81 -15.71
C ARG A 141 14.67 -17.53 -15.59
N LYS A 142 13.91 -18.06 -16.54
CA LYS A 142 12.45 -18.04 -16.48
C LYS A 142 11.99 -19.02 -15.38
N LEU A 143 11.22 -18.52 -14.43
CA LEU A 143 10.63 -19.32 -13.34
C LEU A 143 9.25 -19.87 -13.73
N HIS A 144 8.41 -19.02 -14.31
CA HIS A 144 7.02 -19.35 -14.56
C HIS A 144 6.49 -18.58 -15.78
N ASP A 145 5.53 -19.15 -16.50
CA ASP A 145 4.76 -18.50 -17.55
C ASP A 145 3.45 -17.91 -17.00
N ARG A 146 2.90 -16.86 -17.61
CA ARG A 146 1.57 -16.32 -17.25
C ARG A 146 1.45 -15.73 -15.84
N ALA A 147 2.52 -15.16 -15.29
CA ALA A 147 2.49 -14.45 -14.02
C ALA A 147 1.97 -13.00 -14.21
N CYS A 148 1.01 -12.60 -13.37
CA CYS A 148 0.31 -11.32 -13.47
C CYS A 148 0.78 -10.30 -12.43
N LEU A 149 0.92 -10.73 -11.19
CA LEU A 149 1.42 -9.92 -10.08
C LEU A 149 2.44 -10.75 -9.31
N VAL A 150 3.55 -10.15 -8.89
CA VAL A 150 4.59 -10.82 -8.11
C VAL A 150 5.06 -9.94 -6.94
N ARG A 151 5.31 -10.56 -5.80
CA ARG A 151 5.89 -9.92 -4.61
C ARG A 151 6.91 -10.83 -3.93
N TRP A 152 7.95 -10.22 -3.38
CA TRP A 152 8.85 -10.88 -2.45
C TRP A 152 8.15 -11.04 -1.10
N GLY A 153 8.22 -12.25 -0.54
CA GLY A 153 7.79 -12.53 0.82
C GLY A 153 8.97 -12.78 1.77
N PRO A 154 8.69 -13.06 3.05
CA PRO A 154 9.73 -13.35 4.04
C PRO A 154 10.51 -14.62 3.68
N ASN A 155 11.73 -14.75 4.20
CA ASN A 155 12.59 -15.92 4.00
C ASN A 155 12.80 -16.29 2.51
N ASN A 156 13.03 -15.29 1.65
CA ASN A 156 13.29 -15.48 0.21
C ASN A 156 12.13 -16.15 -0.56
N SER A 157 10.92 -16.12 -0.02
CA SER A 157 9.75 -16.67 -0.70
C SER A 157 9.24 -15.73 -1.79
N ILE A 158 8.64 -16.31 -2.83
CA ILE A 158 8.07 -15.58 -3.96
C ILE A 158 6.59 -15.94 -4.02
N TYR A 159 5.74 -14.91 -4.00
CA TYR A 159 4.30 -15.03 -4.17
C TYR A 159 3.92 -14.38 -5.50
N PHE A 160 3.11 -15.06 -6.30
CA PHE A 160 2.63 -14.49 -7.55
C PHE A 160 1.27 -15.06 -7.96
N THR A 161 0.48 -14.26 -8.67
CA THR A 161 -0.74 -14.75 -9.33
C THR A 161 -0.43 -15.21 -10.74
N ALA A 162 -1.07 -16.30 -11.16
CA ALA A 162 -0.95 -16.84 -12.50
C ALA A 162 -2.32 -16.99 -13.18
N ALA A 163 -2.38 -16.63 -14.46
CA ALA A 163 -3.57 -16.77 -15.30
C ALA A 163 -3.60 -18.11 -16.03
N TYR A 164 -4.79 -18.67 -16.27
CA TYR A 164 -4.93 -19.89 -17.08
C TYR A 164 -4.83 -19.62 -18.60
N ASN A 165 -5.38 -18.50 -19.09
CA ASN A 165 -5.53 -18.20 -20.53
C ASN A 165 -4.62 -17.07 -21.08
N ASN A 166 -3.44 -16.83 -20.49
CA ASN A 166 -2.54 -15.69 -20.84
C ASN A 166 -3.15 -14.29 -20.64
N SER A 167 -4.30 -14.16 -19.98
CA SER A 167 -4.97 -12.88 -19.71
C SER A 167 -4.97 -12.60 -18.21
N CYS A 168 -4.26 -11.53 -17.80
CA CYS A 168 -4.32 -11.05 -16.42
C CYS A 168 -5.61 -10.27 -16.12
N ASN A 169 -6.42 -10.02 -17.16
CA ASN A 169 -7.72 -9.36 -17.02
C ASN A 169 -8.79 -10.33 -16.50
N ASP A 170 -8.50 -11.64 -16.46
CA ASP A 170 -9.39 -12.67 -15.93
C ASP A 170 -9.36 -12.68 -14.38
N LYS A 171 -9.42 -11.50 -13.76
CA LYS A 171 -9.44 -11.33 -12.30
C LYS A 171 -10.60 -12.12 -11.71
N GLY A 172 -10.32 -12.80 -10.59
CA GLY A 172 -11.27 -13.70 -9.93
C GLY A 172 -11.18 -15.15 -10.41
N THR A 173 -10.35 -15.44 -11.41
CA THR A 173 -10.03 -16.81 -11.85
C THR A 173 -8.55 -17.16 -11.72
N LEU A 174 -7.74 -16.24 -11.17
CA LEU A 174 -6.30 -16.44 -11.02
C LEU A 174 -6.00 -17.47 -9.93
N GLU A 175 -4.84 -18.11 -10.05
CA GLU A 175 -4.27 -18.94 -8.99
C GLU A 175 -3.16 -18.16 -8.28
N LEU A 176 -3.17 -18.14 -6.95
CA LEU A 176 -2.07 -17.61 -6.16
C LEU A 176 -1.09 -18.75 -5.87
N ILE A 177 0.15 -18.56 -6.31
CA ILE A 177 1.22 -19.54 -6.26
C ILE A 177 2.36 -18.99 -5.39
N LYS A 178 2.96 -19.90 -4.61
CA LYS A 178 4.13 -19.64 -3.78
C LYS A 178 5.27 -20.56 -4.18
N THR A 179 6.50 -20.05 -4.09
CA THR A 179 7.72 -20.86 -4.07
C THR A 179 8.67 -20.34 -3.00
N SER A 180 9.34 -21.26 -2.29
CA SER A 180 10.32 -20.95 -1.26
C SER A 180 11.73 -21.43 -1.61
N ASP A 181 11.90 -22.00 -2.80
CA ASP A 181 13.16 -22.58 -3.30
C ASP A 181 13.53 -22.02 -4.68
N TYR A 182 13.09 -20.79 -4.96
CA TYR A 182 13.31 -20.09 -6.21
C TYR A 182 12.83 -20.89 -7.43
N GLY A 183 11.62 -21.43 -7.34
CA GLY A 183 10.92 -22.09 -8.44
C GLY A 183 11.43 -23.50 -8.77
N ARG A 184 12.08 -24.20 -7.84
CA ARG A 184 12.30 -25.65 -7.99
C ARG A 184 11.03 -26.42 -7.69
N SER A 185 10.22 -25.91 -6.75
CA SER A 185 8.87 -26.37 -6.47
C SER A 185 7.92 -25.17 -6.36
N PHE A 186 6.66 -25.43 -6.71
CA PHE A 186 5.58 -24.45 -6.65
C PHE A 186 4.41 -25.06 -5.89
N SER A 187 3.77 -24.27 -5.05
CA SER A 187 2.54 -24.63 -4.34
C SER A 187 1.46 -23.62 -4.71
N THR A 188 0.37 -24.07 -5.32
CA THR A 188 -0.86 -23.26 -5.46
C THR A 188 -1.51 -23.16 -4.09
N ILE A 189 -1.48 -21.98 -3.49
CA ILE A 189 -1.98 -21.74 -2.12
C ILE A 189 -3.40 -21.19 -2.10
N ALA A 190 -3.89 -20.58 -3.19
CA ALA A 190 -5.30 -20.19 -3.32
C ALA A 190 -5.74 -20.20 -4.80
N LYS A 191 -7.05 -20.35 -5.03
CA LYS A 191 -7.70 -20.34 -6.36
C LYS A 191 -8.82 -19.31 -6.39
N SER A 192 -9.27 -18.97 -7.60
CA SER A 192 -10.31 -17.95 -7.82
C SER A 192 -9.95 -16.59 -7.21
N VAL A 193 -8.66 -16.26 -7.35
CA VAL A 193 -8.07 -15.06 -6.77
C VAL A 193 -8.31 -13.88 -7.69
N PHE A 194 -8.77 -12.78 -7.09
CA PHE A 194 -8.89 -11.48 -7.74
C PHE A 194 -7.56 -10.73 -7.68
N SER A 195 -7.02 -10.59 -6.47
CA SER A 195 -5.69 -10.01 -6.19
C SER A 195 -5.18 -10.52 -4.85
N PHE A 196 -3.91 -10.25 -4.54
CA PHE A 196 -3.30 -10.56 -3.26
C PHE A 196 -2.34 -9.45 -2.82
N VAL A 197 -2.11 -9.36 -1.52
CA VAL A 197 -1.16 -8.42 -0.92
C VAL A 197 -0.47 -9.06 0.29
N LEU A 198 0.76 -8.62 0.55
CA LEU A 198 1.54 -9.00 1.73
C LEU A 198 1.59 -7.80 2.66
N GLY A 199 1.22 -7.98 3.93
CA GLY A 199 1.26 -6.93 4.95
C GLY A 199 1.77 -7.49 6.27
N GLY A 200 2.93 -7.03 6.74
CA GLY A 200 3.56 -7.59 7.94
C GLY A 200 3.79 -9.11 7.81
N LYS A 201 3.21 -9.88 8.73
CA LYS A 201 3.24 -11.36 8.73
C LYS A 201 2.10 -12.01 7.92
N PHE A 202 1.21 -11.20 7.36
CA PHE A 202 -0.06 -11.66 6.78
C PHE A 202 0.00 -11.72 5.25
N VAL A 203 -0.60 -12.77 4.69
CA VAL A 203 -0.92 -12.90 3.27
C VAL A 203 -2.41 -12.71 3.11
N PHE A 204 -2.84 -11.67 2.41
CA PHE A 204 -4.24 -11.43 2.07
C PHE A 204 -4.51 -11.81 0.63
N ALA A 205 -5.61 -12.51 0.41
CA ALA A 205 -6.12 -12.82 -0.92
C ALA A 205 -7.60 -12.44 -1.00
N SER A 206 -7.95 -11.65 -2.01
CA SER A 206 -9.35 -11.39 -2.36
C SER A 206 -9.83 -12.53 -3.24
N ILE A 207 -10.76 -13.34 -2.75
CA ILE A 207 -11.24 -14.57 -3.41
C ILE A 207 -12.72 -14.40 -3.77
N MET A 208 -13.10 -14.84 -4.97
CA MET A 208 -14.49 -14.83 -5.43
C MET A 208 -15.32 -15.83 -4.62
N THR A 209 -16.53 -15.44 -4.21
CA THR A 209 -17.44 -16.32 -3.42
C THR A 209 -18.05 -17.45 -4.27
N GLY A 210 -17.96 -17.35 -5.60
CA GLY A 210 -18.54 -18.29 -6.56
C GLY A 210 -20.01 -18.01 -6.90
N THR A 211 -20.69 -17.13 -6.16
CA THR A 211 -22.05 -16.67 -6.43
C THR A 211 -22.03 -15.22 -6.94
N GLY A 212 -21.97 -15.04 -8.26
CA GLY A 212 -22.01 -13.70 -8.88
C GLY A 212 -20.64 -13.02 -8.96
N THR A 213 -20.61 -11.71 -8.71
CA THR A 213 -19.41 -10.85 -8.80
C THR A 213 -18.85 -10.46 -7.44
N GLU A 214 -19.32 -11.10 -6.37
CA GLU A 214 -18.90 -10.82 -5.00
C GLU A 214 -17.58 -11.49 -4.66
N ARG A 215 -16.78 -10.78 -3.85
CA ARG A 215 -15.48 -11.23 -3.36
C ARG A 215 -15.32 -10.95 -1.87
N MET A 216 -14.43 -11.72 -1.26
CA MET A 216 -14.18 -11.69 0.17
C MET A 216 -12.68 -11.85 0.46
N ILE A 217 -12.22 -11.17 1.50
CA ILE A 217 -10.83 -11.26 1.94
C ILE A 217 -10.60 -12.53 2.74
N HIS A 218 -9.56 -13.27 2.36
CA HIS A 218 -8.99 -14.35 3.14
C HIS A 218 -7.60 -13.94 3.62
N VAL A 219 -7.24 -14.40 4.82
CA VAL A 219 -5.97 -14.14 5.47
C VAL A 219 -5.25 -15.42 5.81
N SER A 220 -3.94 -15.43 5.66
CA SER A 220 -3.04 -16.47 6.16
C SER A 220 -1.86 -15.86 6.89
N VAL A 221 -1.47 -16.46 8.01
CA VAL A 221 -0.31 -16.06 8.84
C VAL A 221 0.88 -17.02 8.72
N ASP A 222 0.68 -18.17 8.07
CA ASP A 222 1.69 -19.22 7.88
C ASP A 222 2.22 -19.27 6.44
N GLY A 223 1.95 -18.21 5.67
CA GLY A 223 2.41 -18.09 4.29
C GLY A 223 1.59 -18.91 3.30
N GLY A 224 0.30 -19.11 3.56
CA GLY A 224 -0.66 -19.72 2.64
C GLY A 224 -0.96 -21.20 2.87
N GLU A 225 -0.58 -21.77 4.01
CA GLU A 225 -0.90 -23.18 4.35
C GLU A 225 -2.33 -23.27 4.91
N VAL A 226 -2.69 -22.37 5.83
CA VAL A 226 -4.03 -22.24 6.40
C VAL A 226 -4.61 -20.87 6.08
N TRP A 227 -5.86 -20.87 5.61
CA TRP A 227 -6.63 -19.68 5.30
C TRP A 227 -7.82 -19.49 6.23
N ASN A 228 -8.01 -18.26 6.66
CA ASN A 228 -9.15 -17.80 7.44
C ASN A 228 -9.92 -16.74 6.66
N ILE A 229 -11.23 -16.70 6.85
CA ILE A 229 -12.07 -15.65 6.27
C ILE A 229 -11.93 -14.42 7.14
N ALA A 230 -11.47 -13.30 6.57
CA ALA A 230 -11.50 -12.03 7.26
C ALA A 230 -12.96 -11.60 7.47
N GLN A 231 -13.30 -11.28 8.71
CA GLN A 231 -14.65 -10.87 9.08
C GLN A 231 -14.84 -9.39 8.72
N VAL A 232 -15.00 -9.12 7.44
CA VAL A 232 -15.37 -7.81 6.89
C VAL A 232 -16.48 -7.98 5.85
N PRO A 233 -17.24 -6.92 5.53
CA PRO A 233 -18.29 -6.99 4.52
C PRO A 233 -17.74 -7.49 3.18
N THR A 234 -18.52 -8.32 2.49
CA THR A 234 -18.23 -8.74 1.11
C THR A 234 -18.44 -7.57 0.17
N VAL A 235 -17.57 -7.44 -0.83
CA VAL A 235 -17.65 -6.35 -1.82
C VAL A 235 -17.93 -6.93 -3.21
N ASN A 236 -18.61 -6.15 -4.05
CA ASN A 236 -18.80 -6.48 -5.47
C ASN A 236 -17.65 -5.91 -6.33
N HIS A 237 -17.69 -6.10 -7.64
CA HIS A 237 -16.66 -5.62 -8.59
C HIS A 237 -16.50 -4.09 -8.70
N GLU A 238 -17.48 -3.28 -8.29
CA GLU A 238 -17.43 -1.81 -8.31
C GLU A 238 -16.80 -1.23 -7.04
N GLN A 239 -16.73 -2.04 -5.99
CA GLN A 239 -16.13 -1.70 -4.70
C GLN A 239 -14.71 -2.28 -4.58
N PHE A 240 -13.95 -1.81 -3.60
CA PHE A 240 -12.60 -2.26 -3.33
C PHE A 240 -12.27 -2.45 -1.83
N TYR A 241 -11.16 -3.14 -1.59
CA TYR A 241 -10.53 -3.23 -0.27
C TYR A 241 -9.17 -2.53 -0.37
N SER A 242 -8.80 -1.73 0.63
CA SER A 242 -7.46 -1.14 0.71
C SER A 242 -6.81 -1.39 2.06
N ILE A 243 -5.57 -1.88 2.07
CA ILE A 243 -4.76 -1.96 3.29
C ILE A 243 -4.11 -0.60 3.49
N LEU A 244 -4.63 0.16 4.45
CA LEU A 244 -4.16 1.51 4.76
C LEU A 244 -2.83 1.49 5.51
N ALA A 245 -2.68 0.55 6.44
CA ALA A 245 -1.45 0.31 7.17
C ALA A 245 -1.42 -1.11 7.74
N ALA A 246 -0.23 -1.71 7.76
CA ALA A 246 0.02 -2.99 8.43
C ALA A 246 1.17 -2.82 9.43
N THR A 247 0.86 -3.04 10.70
CA THR A 247 1.85 -3.14 11.78
C THR A 247 2.25 -4.61 12.00
N GLN A 248 3.14 -4.89 12.95
CA GLN A 248 3.47 -6.28 13.31
C GLN A 248 2.27 -7.03 13.92
N ASP A 249 1.36 -6.28 14.56
CA ASP A 249 0.28 -6.83 15.38
C ASP A 249 -1.10 -6.66 14.75
N MET A 250 -1.31 -5.69 13.87
CA MET A 250 -2.65 -5.41 13.32
C MET A 250 -2.63 -4.66 11.99
N ILE A 251 -3.79 -4.65 11.34
CA ILE A 251 -4.01 -4.03 10.05
C ILE A 251 -5.18 -3.05 10.12
N PHE A 252 -4.99 -1.92 9.44
CA PHE A 252 -6.06 -1.02 9.05
C PHE A 252 -6.50 -1.37 7.64
N MET A 253 -7.77 -1.75 7.51
CA MET A 253 -8.37 -2.10 6.23
C MET A 253 -9.55 -1.19 5.94
N HIS A 254 -9.49 -0.50 4.80
CA HIS A 254 -10.61 0.20 4.22
C HIS A 254 -11.49 -0.78 3.45
N VAL A 255 -12.80 -0.67 3.64
CA VAL A 255 -13.82 -1.33 2.84
C VAL A 255 -14.69 -0.24 2.23
N ASP A 256 -14.71 -0.17 0.91
CA ASP A 256 -15.48 0.82 0.16
C ASP A 256 -17.00 0.63 0.36
N ASP A 257 -17.73 1.72 0.53
CA ASP A 257 -19.18 1.66 0.67
C ASP A 257 -19.84 1.42 -0.70
N ALA A 258 -21.04 0.84 -0.71
CA ALA A 258 -21.70 0.51 -1.98
C ALA A 258 -22.16 1.76 -2.75
N GLY A 259 -21.87 1.77 -4.05
CA GLY A 259 -22.19 2.89 -4.95
C GLY A 259 -21.07 3.91 -5.04
N ASP A 260 -21.23 4.92 -5.90
CA ASP A 260 -20.24 5.99 -6.11
C ASP A 260 -20.28 7.03 -4.98
N SER A 261 -19.90 6.58 -3.77
CA SER A 261 -20.03 7.35 -2.54
C SER A 261 -18.78 8.19 -2.22
N GLY A 262 -17.61 7.78 -2.75
CA GLY A 262 -16.30 8.38 -2.43
C GLY A 262 -15.86 8.18 -0.98
N VAL A 263 -16.52 7.29 -0.24
CA VAL A 263 -16.24 7.00 1.15
C VAL A 263 -16.32 5.51 1.42
N GLY A 264 -15.72 5.10 2.53
CA GLY A 264 -15.90 3.76 3.05
C GLY A 264 -15.70 3.71 4.55
N THR A 265 -15.47 2.51 5.06
CA THR A 265 -15.30 2.26 6.48
C THR A 265 -13.92 1.66 6.76
N VAL A 266 -13.20 2.22 7.74
CA VAL A 266 -11.95 1.66 8.25
C VAL A 266 -12.25 0.62 9.31
N TYR A 267 -11.65 -0.54 9.14
CA TYR A 267 -11.67 -1.67 10.06
C TYR A 267 -10.28 -1.92 10.62
N VAL A 268 -10.22 -2.29 11.89
CA VAL A 268 -9.00 -2.67 12.60
C VAL A 268 -9.04 -4.15 12.94
N SER A 269 -7.98 -4.87 12.58
CA SER A 269 -7.89 -6.32 12.80
C SER A 269 -7.54 -6.70 14.25
N ASP A 270 -7.76 -7.97 14.58
CA ASP A 270 -7.07 -8.64 15.68
C ASP A 270 -5.63 -9.05 15.30
N ASP A 271 -4.91 -9.64 16.25
CA ASP A 271 -3.52 -10.10 16.11
C ASP A 271 -3.35 -11.27 15.12
N ARG A 272 -4.48 -11.89 14.76
CA ARG A 272 -4.62 -12.96 13.76
C ARG A 272 -5.02 -12.43 12.38
N GLY A 273 -5.36 -11.14 12.26
CA GLY A 273 -5.83 -10.55 10.99
C GLY A 273 -7.17 -11.10 10.52
N THR A 274 -7.95 -11.75 11.39
CA THR A 274 -9.17 -12.50 11.03
C THR A 274 -10.43 -11.79 11.52
N VAL A 275 -10.42 -11.32 12.76
CA VAL A 275 -11.56 -10.62 13.36
C VAL A 275 -11.34 -9.13 13.22
N PHE A 276 -12.34 -8.39 12.73
CA PHE A 276 -12.22 -6.96 12.51
C PHE A 276 -13.29 -6.19 13.26
N SER A 277 -12.90 -5.04 13.80
CA SER A 277 -13.80 -4.08 14.42
C SER A 277 -13.86 -2.81 13.59
N LYS A 278 -15.07 -2.26 13.45
CA LYS A 278 -15.28 -0.96 12.81
C LYS A 278 -14.58 0.12 13.64
N SER A 279 -13.70 0.89 13.01
CA SER A 279 -12.86 1.91 13.65
C SER A 279 -13.27 3.34 13.26
N LEU A 280 -13.51 3.59 11.97
CA LEU A 280 -13.89 4.90 11.46
C LEU A 280 -14.88 4.76 10.30
N GLU A 281 -16.04 5.40 10.40
CA GLU A 281 -17.02 5.46 9.32
C GLU A 281 -16.78 6.67 8.40
N ARG A 282 -17.30 6.61 7.18
CA ARG A 282 -17.26 7.70 6.19
C ARG A 282 -15.85 8.23 5.91
N HIS A 283 -14.87 7.33 5.95
CA HIS A 283 -13.48 7.60 5.61
C HIS A 283 -13.37 7.98 4.14
N LEU A 284 -12.72 9.11 3.85
CA LEU A 284 -12.55 9.61 2.49
C LEU A 284 -11.54 8.75 1.73
N TYR A 285 -12.01 8.13 0.65
CA TYR A 285 -11.18 7.37 -0.28
C TYR A 285 -11.85 7.43 -1.66
N THR A 286 -11.22 8.14 -2.60
CA THR A 286 -11.86 8.37 -3.90
C THR A 286 -11.56 7.25 -4.89
N LEU A 287 -12.60 6.77 -5.59
CA LEU A 287 -12.48 5.78 -6.67
C LEU A 287 -11.60 6.28 -7.83
N THR A 288 -11.72 7.57 -8.18
CA THR A 288 -10.84 8.20 -9.16
C THR A 288 -9.53 8.62 -8.49
N GLY A 289 -8.41 8.01 -8.88
CA GLY A 289 -7.07 8.35 -8.40
C GLY A 289 -6.54 7.49 -7.25
N SER A 290 -7.40 6.69 -6.59
CA SER A 290 -7.04 5.90 -5.40
C SER A 290 -6.49 6.75 -4.24
N ASP A 291 -6.86 8.03 -4.18
CA ASP A 291 -6.31 8.97 -3.21
C ASP A 291 -7.03 8.84 -1.85
N THR A 292 -6.22 8.73 -0.80
CA THR A 292 -6.67 8.82 0.60
C THR A 292 -5.70 9.66 1.41
N ASP A 293 -6.24 10.39 2.39
CA ASP A 293 -5.44 11.20 3.33
C ASP A 293 -4.96 10.39 4.55
N PHE A 294 -5.18 9.07 4.56
CA PHE A 294 -4.73 8.20 5.64
C PHE A 294 -3.20 8.23 5.75
N SER A 295 -2.69 8.71 6.88
CA SER A 295 -1.27 8.90 7.13
C SER A 295 -0.89 8.40 8.51
N ALA A 296 0.11 7.51 8.55
CA ALA A 296 0.75 7.09 9.79
C ALA A 296 1.73 8.17 10.27
N VAL A 297 1.54 8.65 11.49
CA VAL A 297 2.46 9.63 12.08
C VAL A 297 3.66 8.89 12.65
N SER A 298 4.71 8.79 11.85
CA SER A 298 5.89 7.98 12.17
C SER A 298 6.74 8.51 13.33
N SER A 299 6.53 9.78 13.71
CA SER A 299 7.24 10.45 14.81
C SER A 299 6.66 10.17 16.20
N LEU A 300 5.50 9.52 16.31
CA LEU A 300 4.91 9.11 17.59
C LEU A 300 4.06 7.84 17.45
N ARG A 301 4.28 6.87 18.36
CA ARG A 301 3.66 5.55 18.29
C ARG A 301 2.14 5.62 18.48
N GLY A 302 1.40 4.82 17.71
CA GLY A 302 -0.06 4.71 17.83
C GLY A 302 -0.85 5.86 17.20
N VAL A 303 -0.16 6.83 16.58
CA VAL A 303 -0.78 8.02 16.01
C VAL A 303 -1.03 7.87 14.50
N TYR A 304 -2.27 8.13 14.08
CA TYR A 304 -2.68 8.15 12.68
C TYR A 304 -3.62 9.33 12.43
N MET A 305 -3.55 9.91 11.25
CA MET A 305 -4.46 10.98 10.81
C MET A 305 -5.09 10.59 9.47
N THR A 306 -6.32 11.04 9.24
CA THR A 306 -7.01 10.86 7.96
C THR A 306 -8.14 11.88 7.81
N SER A 307 -8.85 11.83 6.69
CA SER A 307 -10.00 12.66 6.37
C SER A 307 -11.29 11.85 6.35
N VAL A 308 -12.38 12.44 6.84
CA VAL A 308 -13.74 11.91 6.75
C VAL A 308 -14.63 12.87 5.97
N LEU A 309 -15.60 12.33 5.24
CA LEU A 309 -16.63 13.13 4.57
C LEU A 309 -17.89 13.13 5.43
N THR A 310 -18.24 14.27 6.00
CA THR A 310 -19.45 14.43 6.82
C THR A 310 -20.73 14.24 6.00
N GLU A 311 -21.88 14.08 6.67
CA GLU A 311 -23.19 14.02 6.00
C GLU A 311 -23.54 15.34 5.29
N ASP A 312 -23.02 16.47 5.79
CA ASP A 312 -23.17 17.80 5.19
C ASP A 312 -22.30 17.98 3.92
N GLY A 313 -21.52 16.96 3.53
CA GLY A 313 -20.63 16.97 2.36
C GLY A 313 -19.32 17.72 2.58
N ALA A 314 -18.97 18.01 3.83
CA ALA A 314 -17.73 18.68 4.20
C ALA A 314 -16.64 17.66 4.57
N VAL A 315 -15.39 17.96 4.20
CA VAL A 315 -14.22 17.14 4.54
C VAL A 315 -13.64 17.62 5.87
N GLU A 316 -13.54 16.72 6.84
CA GLU A 316 -12.99 16.97 8.17
C GLU A 316 -11.79 16.07 8.44
N SER A 317 -10.74 16.60 9.07
CA SER A 317 -9.55 15.81 9.42
C SER A 317 -9.69 15.28 10.84
N VAL A 318 -9.38 14.00 11.03
CA VAL A 318 -9.44 13.30 12.31
C VAL A 318 -8.09 12.66 12.63
N ILE A 319 -7.80 12.54 13.92
CA ILE A 319 -6.59 11.93 14.45
C ILE A 319 -6.95 10.91 15.53
N THR A 320 -6.22 9.81 15.57
CA THR A 320 -6.24 8.81 16.64
C THR A 320 -4.86 8.75 17.27
N PHE A 321 -4.81 8.47 18.58
CA PHE A 321 -3.57 8.30 19.34
C PHE A 321 -3.42 6.88 19.91
N ASP A 322 -4.42 6.02 19.69
CA ASP A 322 -4.58 4.70 20.27
C ASP A 322 -4.88 3.65 19.18
N GLN A 323 -4.15 3.74 18.06
CA GLN A 323 -4.26 2.81 16.91
C GLN A 323 -5.70 2.68 16.36
N GLY A 324 -6.45 3.77 16.30
CA GLY A 324 -7.80 3.80 15.75
C GLY A 324 -8.85 3.25 16.70
N ALA A 325 -8.56 3.12 17.99
CA ALA A 325 -9.61 2.83 18.96
C ALA A 325 -10.54 4.03 19.12
N LYS A 326 -9.97 5.24 19.19
CA LYS A 326 -10.71 6.50 19.24
C LYS A 326 -10.17 7.47 18.21
N TRP A 327 -11.09 8.05 17.44
CA TRP A 327 -10.83 9.17 16.55
C TRP A 327 -11.41 10.46 17.15
N GLN A 328 -10.72 11.57 16.90
CA GLN A 328 -11.16 12.90 17.32
C GLN A 328 -10.69 13.96 16.30
N ALA A 329 -11.38 15.09 16.24
CA ALA A 329 -10.94 16.21 15.42
C ALA A 329 -9.61 16.80 15.92
N LEU A 330 -8.79 17.33 15.02
CA LEU A 330 -7.52 17.96 15.39
C LEU A 330 -7.78 19.30 16.09
N ARG A 331 -7.07 19.54 17.19
CA ARG A 331 -7.19 20.78 17.95
C ARG A 331 -6.62 21.94 17.15
N ARG A 332 -7.41 23.01 16.98
CA ARG A 332 -6.91 24.25 16.39
C ARG A 332 -5.78 24.88 17.23
N PRO A 333 -4.81 25.57 16.61
CA PRO A 333 -3.84 26.38 17.33
C PRO A 333 -4.51 27.46 18.21
N GLU A 334 -3.91 27.80 19.35
CA GLU A 334 -4.50 28.78 20.28
C GLU A 334 -4.68 30.17 19.64
N ASN A 335 -3.72 30.58 18.81
CA ASN A 335 -3.65 31.89 18.18
C ASN A 335 -4.33 31.97 16.80
N SER A 336 -5.02 30.92 16.35
CA SER A 336 -5.72 30.94 15.07
C SER A 336 -7.12 31.55 15.20
N HIS A 337 -7.50 32.39 14.24
CA HIS A 337 -8.84 32.98 14.18
C HIS A 337 -9.74 32.10 13.33
N CYS A 338 -10.90 31.73 13.88
CA CYS A 338 -12.03 31.23 13.11
C CYS A 338 -12.91 32.42 12.72
N ASP A 339 -13.71 32.30 11.67
CA ASP A 339 -14.69 33.34 11.34
C ASP A 339 -15.59 33.64 12.55
N THR A 340 -15.95 34.92 12.71
CA THR A 340 -16.72 35.41 13.87
C THR A 340 -18.10 34.77 13.97
N GLU A 341 -18.72 34.38 12.85
CA GLU A 341 -20.02 33.68 12.86
C GLU A 341 -19.89 32.23 13.34
N THR A 342 -18.85 31.53 12.86
CA THR A 342 -18.52 30.15 13.26
C THR A 342 -18.14 30.08 14.74
N SER A 343 -17.24 30.96 15.21
CA SER A 343 -16.77 30.98 16.60
C SER A 343 -17.84 31.39 17.62
N ALA A 344 -18.79 32.25 17.23
CA ALA A 344 -19.86 32.70 18.13
C ALA A 344 -21.02 31.70 18.25
N ASN A 345 -21.37 30.99 17.17
CA ASN A 345 -22.54 30.11 17.14
C ASN A 345 -22.20 28.61 17.27
N ARG A 346 -21.02 28.17 16.80
CA ARG A 346 -20.61 26.76 16.76
C ARG A 346 -19.11 26.57 17.05
N PRO A 347 -18.64 26.90 18.28
CA PRO A 347 -17.21 26.87 18.61
C PRO A 347 -16.56 25.48 18.48
N THR A 348 -17.35 24.40 18.55
CA THR A 348 -16.87 23.01 18.37
C THR A 348 -16.60 22.63 16.92
N ARG A 349 -17.07 23.41 15.94
CA ARG A 349 -16.81 23.13 14.52
C ARG A 349 -15.50 23.72 14.02
N CYS A 350 -14.89 24.67 14.73
CA CYS A 350 -13.62 25.23 14.29
C CYS A 350 -12.41 24.39 14.73
N THR A 351 -11.92 23.55 13.84
CA THR A 351 -10.79 22.63 14.05
C THR A 351 -9.67 22.87 13.03
N LEU A 352 -8.53 22.21 13.23
CA LEU A 352 -7.48 22.18 12.22
C LEU A 352 -7.78 21.07 11.22
N HIS A 353 -7.70 21.39 9.94
CA HIS A 353 -7.82 20.45 8.83
C HIS A 353 -6.50 20.36 8.09
N ILE A 354 -6.07 19.15 7.78
CA ILE A 354 -4.78 18.84 7.15
C ILE A 354 -5.03 18.53 5.68
N HIS A 355 -4.25 19.15 4.80
CA HIS A 355 -4.27 18.84 3.39
C HIS A 355 -3.35 17.65 3.09
N GLY A 356 -3.93 16.62 2.45
CA GLY A 356 -3.25 15.38 2.09
C GLY A 356 -3.23 15.11 0.58
N SER A 357 -3.30 13.82 0.24
CA SER A 357 -3.31 13.33 -1.14
C SER A 357 -4.56 13.80 -1.88
N TYR A 358 -5.72 13.79 -1.21
CA TYR A 358 -6.99 14.23 -1.78
C TYR A 358 -6.95 15.71 -2.21
N SER A 359 -6.43 16.59 -1.35
CA SER A 359 -6.27 18.02 -1.67
C SER A 359 -5.35 18.22 -2.88
N THR A 360 -4.28 17.42 -2.96
CA THR A 360 -3.30 17.46 -4.05
C THR A 360 -3.91 16.99 -5.37
N SER A 361 -4.69 15.90 -5.36
CA SER A 361 -5.37 15.38 -6.56
C SER A 361 -6.47 16.31 -7.07
N MET A 362 -7.11 17.05 -6.15
CA MET A 362 -7.99 18.18 -6.46
C MET A 362 -7.27 19.44 -6.98
N LYS A 363 -5.94 19.36 -7.19
CA LYS A 363 -5.07 20.44 -7.70
C LYS A 363 -5.11 21.70 -6.83
N MET A 364 -5.29 21.52 -5.52
CA MET A 364 -5.13 22.61 -4.56
C MET A 364 -3.66 23.01 -4.47
N ASN A 365 -3.39 24.20 -3.95
CA ASN A 365 -2.04 24.76 -3.84
C ASN A 365 -1.25 24.15 -2.66
N VAL A 366 -1.10 22.82 -2.68
CA VAL A 366 -0.50 22.00 -1.62
C VAL A 366 0.76 21.34 -2.22
N PRO A 367 1.96 21.92 -2.01
CA PRO A 367 3.16 21.43 -2.67
C PRO A 367 3.77 20.18 -2.03
N MET A 368 3.38 19.86 -0.79
CA MET A 368 3.91 18.72 -0.03
C MET A 368 2.84 18.12 0.88
N LEU A 369 2.84 16.79 0.97
CA LEU A 369 2.07 15.99 1.91
C LEU A 369 2.62 16.15 3.35
N PRO A 370 1.84 15.79 4.38
CA PRO A 370 2.30 15.81 5.76
C PRO A 370 3.60 15.02 5.96
N LEU A 371 4.57 15.63 6.63
CA LEU A 371 5.89 15.06 6.88
C LEU A 371 6.06 14.75 8.37
N SER A 372 6.37 13.49 8.66
CA SER A 372 6.84 13.01 9.96
C SER A 372 8.00 12.05 9.74
N GLN A 373 8.90 11.95 10.71
CA GLN A 373 10.06 11.05 10.64
C GLN A 373 10.27 10.34 11.98
N PRO A 374 10.60 9.03 12.00
CA PRO A 374 10.88 8.31 13.25
C PRO A 374 12.05 8.89 14.04
N SER A 375 13.01 9.52 13.37
CA SER A 375 14.17 10.17 14.01
C SER A 375 13.79 11.49 14.71
N ALA A 376 12.67 12.11 14.35
CA ALA A 376 12.24 13.42 14.80
C ALA A 376 10.97 13.33 15.67
N LEU A 377 11.14 12.89 16.92
CA LEU A 377 10.05 12.59 17.85
C LEU A 377 9.01 13.70 18.00
N GLY A 378 7.73 13.33 17.90
CA GLY A 378 6.59 14.22 18.04
C GLY A 378 6.42 15.24 16.91
N LEU A 379 7.39 15.38 16.01
CA LEU A 379 7.34 16.39 14.96
C LEU A 379 6.44 15.97 13.80
N ILE A 380 5.53 16.86 13.44
CA ILE A 380 4.69 16.77 12.25
C ILE A 380 4.70 18.13 11.58
N LEU A 381 5.01 18.18 10.28
CA LEU A 381 4.84 19.38 9.45
C LEU A 381 3.75 19.09 8.43
N ALA A 382 2.77 19.98 8.30
CA ALA A 382 1.68 19.76 7.37
C ALA A 382 1.11 21.08 6.84
N HIS A 383 0.62 21.06 5.60
CA HIS A 383 -0.25 22.10 5.11
C HIS A 383 -1.62 21.93 5.73
N GLY A 384 -2.25 23.03 6.15
CA GLY A 384 -3.57 22.97 6.75
C GLY A 384 -4.38 24.25 6.61
N SER A 385 -5.62 24.16 7.07
CA SER A 385 -6.55 25.28 7.22
C SER A 385 -7.30 25.16 8.53
N VAL A 386 -7.66 26.30 9.13
CA VAL A 386 -8.45 26.34 10.38
C VAL A 386 -9.85 26.83 10.04
N GLY A 387 -10.86 26.04 10.35
CA GLY A 387 -12.24 26.35 9.98
C GLY A 387 -13.19 25.22 10.35
N ASP A 388 -14.40 25.28 9.77
CA ASP A 388 -15.44 24.25 9.93
C ASP A 388 -15.16 22.98 9.14
N ALA A 389 -14.33 23.08 8.10
CA ALA A 389 -13.97 22.01 7.20
C ALA A 389 -12.68 22.38 6.46
N GLU A 390 -12.14 21.43 5.70
CA GLU A 390 -11.02 21.68 4.81
C GLU A 390 -11.36 22.79 3.79
N SER A 391 -10.54 23.83 3.78
CA SER A 391 -10.75 25.00 2.93
C SER A 391 -10.02 24.88 1.60
N THR A 392 -10.66 25.30 0.51
CA THR A 392 -9.98 25.46 -0.79
C THR A 392 -9.10 26.71 -0.89
N VAL A 393 -9.08 27.52 0.18
CA VAL A 393 -8.25 28.73 0.29
C VAL A 393 -6.78 28.35 0.55
N TRP A 394 -5.87 29.26 0.22
CA TRP A 394 -4.42 29.11 0.32
C TRP A 394 -4.01 28.52 1.68
N PRO A 395 -3.36 27.34 1.71
CA PRO A 395 -3.00 26.69 2.96
C PRO A 395 -1.79 27.36 3.61
N ASP A 396 -1.78 27.33 4.94
CA ASP A 396 -0.61 27.68 5.74
C ASP A 396 0.11 26.39 6.19
N VAL A 397 1.34 26.52 6.70
CA VAL A 397 2.09 25.38 7.28
C VAL A 397 1.95 25.38 8.79
N TYR A 398 1.51 24.25 9.32
CA TYR A 398 1.38 23.98 10.75
C TYR A 398 2.43 22.97 11.20
N VAL A 399 2.87 23.13 12.45
CA VAL A 399 3.80 22.21 13.11
C VAL A 399 3.16 21.71 14.38
N SER A 400 3.28 20.40 14.62
CA SER A 400 3.11 19.80 15.94
C SER A 400 4.46 19.29 16.41
N ASP A 401 4.75 19.44 17.69
CA ASP A 401 5.96 18.91 18.33
C ASP A 401 5.64 17.81 19.35
N ASP A 402 4.38 17.41 19.49
CA ASP A 402 3.91 16.43 20.47
C ASP A 402 3.12 15.28 19.84
N GLY A 403 3.23 15.11 18.52
CA GLY A 403 2.56 14.05 17.76
C GLY A 403 1.11 14.36 17.42
N GLY A 404 0.73 15.63 17.36
CA GLY A 404 -0.58 16.08 16.88
C GLY A 404 -1.58 16.45 17.97
N TYR A 405 -1.18 16.44 19.25
CA TYR A 405 -2.04 16.90 20.35
C TYR A 405 -2.20 18.43 20.34
N THR A 406 -1.10 19.13 20.08
CA THR A 406 -1.08 20.59 19.89
C THR A 406 -0.42 20.97 18.58
N TRP A 407 -0.85 22.11 18.05
CA TRP A 407 -0.41 22.62 16.76
C TRP A 407 -0.11 24.12 16.86
N LEU A 408 0.89 24.56 16.11
CA LEU A 408 1.23 25.97 15.94
C LEU A 408 1.27 26.32 14.45
N LEU A 409 0.91 27.56 14.12
CA LEU A 409 1.10 28.13 12.78
C LEU A 409 2.58 28.47 12.61
N ALA A 410 3.31 27.72 11.78
CA ALA A 410 4.75 27.88 11.60
C ALA A 410 5.08 28.88 10.49
N LEU A 411 4.44 28.74 9.33
CA LEU A 411 4.67 29.60 8.17
C LEU A 411 3.35 29.95 7.49
N ARG A 412 3.23 31.20 7.04
CA ARG A 412 2.08 31.66 6.26
C ARG A 412 2.29 31.37 4.78
N GLY A 413 1.29 30.80 4.13
CA GLY A 413 1.31 30.35 2.75
C GLY A 413 2.03 28.99 2.57
N PRO A 414 1.90 28.39 1.38
CA PRO A 414 2.46 27.07 1.09
C PRO A 414 3.98 27.11 0.99
N HIS A 415 4.63 26.07 1.52
CA HIS A 415 6.09 25.93 1.49
C HIS A 415 6.48 24.48 1.20
N HIS A 416 7.62 24.30 0.56
CA HIS A 416 8.34 23.04 0.62
C HIS A 416 9.17 23.01 1.91
N TYR A 417 9.14 21.91 2.65
CA TYR A 417 9.84 21.77 3.92
C TYR A 417 10.55 20.42 4.05
N ALA A 418 11.61 20.40 4.87
CA ALA A 418 12.29 19.16 5.24
C ALA A 418 12.74 19.18 6.71
N ILE A 419 12.86 17.98 7.27
CA ILE A 419 13.42 17.73 8.59
C ILE A 419 14.87 17.28 8.42
N LEU A 420 15.78 17.96 9.09
CA LEU A 420 17.21 17.68 9.14
C LEU A 420 17.64 17.41 10.60
N ASP A 421 18.81 16.79 10.78
CA ASP A 421 19.41 16.48 12.09
C ASP A 421 18.44 15.87 13.11
N SER A 422 17.63 14.90 12.69
CA SER A 422 16.65 14.22 13.55
C SER A 422 15.71 15.20 14.26
N GLY A 423 15.26 16.25 13.56
CA GLY A 423 14.39 17.30 14.10
C GLY A 423 15.12 18.47 14.78
N GLY A 424 16.45 18.45 14.84
CA GLY A 424 17.24 19.59 15.34
C GLY A 424 17.21 20.80 14.42
N LEU A 425 16.89 20.59 13.14
CA LEU A 425 16.82 21.65 12.13
C LEU A 425 15.64 21.41 11.19
N LEU A 426 14.77 22.41 11.05
CA LEU A 426 13.73 22.46 10.04
C LEU A 426 14.11 23.47 8.97
N VAL A 427 13.85 23.15 7.71
CA VAL A 427 14.10 24.05 6.57
C VAL A 427 12.85 24.18 5.74
N ALA A 428 12.64 25.37 5.15
CA ALA A 428 11.51 25.64 4.30
C ALA A 428 11.83 26.64 3.17
N VAL A 429 11.20 26.45 2.02
CA VAL A 429 11.27 27.34 0.85
C VAL A 429 9.84 27.65 0.41
N GLU A 430 9.54 28.92 0.17
CA GLU A 430 8.21 29.38 -0.22
C GLU A 430 7.80 28.79 -1.58
N HIS A 431 6.58 28.27 -1.65
CA HIS A 431 6.00 27.78 -2.90
C HIS A 431 5.30 28.94 -3.63
N THR A 432 5.91 29.40 -4.72
CA THR A 432 5.42 30.54 -5.49
C THR A 432 5.81 30.43 -6.96
N ASN A 433 5.02 31.06 -7.84
CA ASN A 433 5.32 31.18 -9.26
C ASN A 433 6.43 32.21 -9.56
N SER A 434 6.84 32.99 -8.55
CA SER A 434 7.93 33.96 -8.71
C SER A 434 9.28 33.31 -8.41
N PRO A 435 10.38 33.74 -9.05
CA PRO A 435 11.71 33.26 -8.69
C PRO A 435 12.02 33.50 -7.21
N VAL A 436 12.58 32.48 -6.55
CA VAL A 436 12.96 32.52 -5.14
C VAL A 436 14.48 32.55 -4.98
N ASN A 437 14.93 33.20 -3.92
CA ASN A 437 16.33 33.23 -3.52
C ASN A 437 16.54 33.10 -2.01
N GLN A 438 15.46 32.87 -1.27
CA GLN A 438 15.47 32.79 0.19
C GLN A 438 15.10 31.39 0.66
N ILE A 439 15.84 30.90 1.65
CA ILE A 439 15.52 29.71 2.43
C ILE A 439 15.24 30.13 3.86
N LYS A 440 14.23 29.53 4.47
CA LYS A 440 13.88 29.71 5.88
C LYS A 440 14.39 28.50 6.66
N PHE A 441 14.86 28.70 7.88
CA PHE A 441 15.27 27.62 8.76
C PHE A 441 14.89 27.90 10.21
N SER A 442 14.67 26.85 10.99
CA SER A 442 14.34 26.88 12.43
C SER A 442 15.15 25.82 13.16
N THR A 443 15.71 26.19 14.32
CA THR A 443 16.46 25.28 15.21
C THR A 443 15.71 24.99 16.51
N ASP A 444 14.44 25.39 16.58
CA ASP A 444 13.58 25.34 17.77
C ASP A 444 12.22 24.73 17.44
N GLU A 445 12.23 23.69 16.59
CA GLU A 445 11.05 22.90 16.24
C GLU A 445 9.92 23.73 15.57
N GLY A 446 10.29 24.76 14.80
CA GLY A 446 9.36 25.55 13.98
C GLY A 446 8.73 26.75 14.69
N GLN A 447 9.17 27.08 15.91
CA GLN A 447 8.66 28.24 16.65
C GLN A 447 9.22 29.55 16.11
N CYS A 448 10.52 29.63 15.87
CA CYS A 448 11.18 30.79 15.29
C CYS A 448 11.82 30.43 13.95
N TRP A 449 11.60 31.28 12.96
CA TRP A 449 12.15 31.10 11.62
C TRP A 449 13.12 32.23 11.25
N HIS A 450 14.26 31.85 10.70
CA HIS A 450 15.28 32.74 10.18
C HIS A 450 15.34 32.63 8.66
N THR A 451 15.52 33.75 7.97
CA THR A 451 15.61 33.79 6.51
C THR A 451 17.05 34.02 6.06
N TYR A 452 17.54 33.18 5.15
CA TYR A 452 18.84 33.30 4.52
C TYR A 452 18.72 33.44 3.01
N ASN A 453 19.44 34.40 2.43
CA ASN A 453 19.49 34.58 0.98
C ASN A 453 20.58 33.66 0.39
N PHE A 454 20.17 32.58 -0.27
CA PHE A 454 21.09 31.57 -0.78
C PHE A 454 21.70 31.92 -2.16
N THR A 455 21.13 32.88 -2.89
CA THR A 455 21.63 33.29 -4.22
C THR A 455 21.30 34.74 -4.53
N ASN A 456 22.20 35.43 -5.25
CA ASN A 456 21.90 36.75 -5.81
C ASN A 456 21.15 36.68 -7.15
N ASP A 457 21.12 35.50 -7.78
CA ASP A 457 20.38 35.24 -9.02
C ASP A 457 19.25 34.26 -8.71
N PRO A 458 18.01 34.76 -8.51
CA PRO A 458 16.86 33.94 -8.14
C PRO A 458 16.57 32.80 -9.12
N ILE A 459 16.05 31.70 -8.59
CA ILE A 459 15.70 30.52 -9.38
C ILE A 459 14.19 30.31 -9.35
N HIS A 460 13.63 29.82 -10.45
CA HIS A 460 12.30 29.21 -10.44
C HIS A 460 12.43 27.86 -9.75
N PHE A 461 11.94 27.80 -8.52
CA PHE A 461 12.06 26.63 -7.67
C PHE A 461 11.20 25.48 -8.19
N SER A 462 11.74 24.27 -8.16
CA SER A 462 11.04 23.06 -8.60
C SER A 462 10.92 22.03 -7.48
N GLY A 463 11.91 21.93 -6.59
CA GLY A 463 11.89 20.96 -5.51
C GLY A 463 13.01 21.12 -4.51
N LEU A 464 12.82 20.51 -3.34
CA LEU A 464 13.78 20.44 -2.25
C LEU A 464 14.03 18.97 -1.95
N ASP A 465 15.30 18.61 -1.78
CA ASP A 465 15.72 17.25 -1.54
C ASP A 465 16.79 17.19 -0.44
N SER A 466 16.75 16.14 0.36
CA SER A 466 17.70 15.86 1.43
C SER A 466 17.89 14.36 1.57
N GLU A 467 19.04 13.95 2.10
CA GLU A 467 19.30 12.53 2.34
C GLU A 467 18.17 11.87 3.14
N PRO A 468 17.65 10.70 2.69
CA PRO A 468 16.61 9.97 3.40
C PRO A 468 16.97 9.66 4.87
N GLY A 469 15.96 9.62 5.74
CA GLY A 469 16.13 9.36 7.17
C GLY A 469 16.34 10.61 8.04
N SER A 470 16.44 11.79 7.43
CA SER A 470 16.48 13.10 8.12
C SER A 470 17.63 13.26 9.11
N ARG A 471 18.77 12.59 8.87
CA ARG A 471 19.98 12.68 9.72
C ARG A 471 21.04 13.65 9.18
N SER A 472 20.93 14.02 7.90
CA SER A 472 21.88 14.93 7.25
C SER A 472 21.67 16.39 7.66
N MET A 473 22.71 17.18 7.44
CA MET A 473 22.74 18.64 7.57
C MET A 473 22.72 19.35 6.22
N ASN A 474 22.66 18.58 5.13
CA ASN A 474 22.68 19.08 3.76
C ASN A 474 21.26 19.06 3.18
N VAL A 475 20.91 20.14 2.48
CA VAL A 475 19.68 20.22 1.69
C VAL A 475 19.98 20.81 0.32
N SER A 476 19.43 20.21 -0.72
CA SER A 476 19.62 20.61 -2.11
C SER A 476 18.33 21.23 -2.66
N LEU A 477 18.45 22.47 -3.14
CA LEU A 477 17.38 23.21 -3.81
C LEU A 477 17.52 23.05 -5.32
N TRP A 478 16.46 22.58 -5.97
CA TRP A 478 16.41 22.31 -7.40
C TRP A 478 15.54 23.35 -8.10
N GLY A 479 16.01 23.82 -9.25
CA GLY A 479 15.23 24.74 -10.09
C GLY A 479 15.96 25.09 -11.37
N TYR A 480 15.48 26.14 -12.03
CA TYR A 480 16.07 26.66 -13.26
C TYR A 480 16.10 28.18 -13.23
N ARG A 481 17.01 28.77 -14.02
CA ARG A 481 17.09 30.23 -14.19
C ARG A 481 16.17 30.69 -15.32
N ASN A 482 16.10 32.00 -15.53
CA ASN A 482 15.22 32.62 -16.53
C ASN A 482 15.46 32.18 -17.98
N ASP A 483 16.58 31.50 -18.27
CA ASP A 483 16.84 30.94 -19.59
C ASP A 483 16.14 29.59 -19.82
N PHE A 484 15.56 28.98 -18.78
CA PHE A 484 14.83 27.69 -18.76
C PHE A 484 15.58 26.50 -19.41
N ASN A 485 16.83 26.69 -19.81
CA ASN A 485 17.60 25.74 -20.59
C ASN A 485 18.55 24.91 -19.71
N LYS A 486 18.73 25.30 -18.44
CA LYS A 486 19.68 24.67 -17.52
C LYS A 486 19.06 24.50 -16.14
N TRP A 487 19.14 23.27 -15.64
CA TRP A 487 18.92 22.97 -14.24
C TRP A 487 20.05 23.55 -13.39
N VAL A 488 19.70 24.05 -12.22
CA VAL A 488 20.61 24.54 -11.20
C VAL A 488 20.26 23.86 -9.89
N VAL A 489 21.30 23.37 -9.22
CA VAL A 489 21.22 22.80 -7.87
C VAL A 489 22.02 23.69 -6.94
N ILE A 490 21.42 24.09 -5.83
CA ILE A 490 22.08 24.85 -4.77
C ILE A 490 21.97 24.03 -3.50
N THR A 491 23.10 23.51 -3.03
CA THR A 491 23.16 22.72 -1.80
C THR A 491 23.63 23.58 -0.64
N VAL A 492 22.82 23.65 0.41
CA VAL A 492 23.10 24.37 1.65
C VAL A 492 23.54 23.36 2.71
N ASP A 493 24.71 23.61 3.29
CA ASP A 493 25.29 22.79 4.36
C ASP A 493 25.23 23.57 5.68
N PHE A 494 24.36 23.12 6.58
CA PHE A 494 24.13 23.76 7.87
C PHE A 494 25.16 23.36 8.94
N GLN A 495 26.10 22.45 8.67
CA GLN A 495 27.12 22.06 9.63
C GLN A 495 28.03 23.24 10.02
N LYS A 496 28.15 24.24 9.14
CA LYS A 496 28.87 25.50 9.44
C LYS A 496 28.10 26.44 10.37
N LEU A 497 26.78 26.27 10.48
CA LEU A 497 25.94 27.02 11.41
C LEU A 497 25.91 26.34 12.78
N LEU A 498 25.62 25.03 12.81
CA LEU A 498 25.58 24.22 14.02
C LEU A 498 26.92 23.52 14.22
N THR A 499 27.88 24.23 14.81
CA THR A 499 29.26 23.72 15.02
C THR A 499 29.49 23.03 16.35
N ARG A 500 28.56 23.17 17.30
CA ARG A 500 28.65 22.61 18.65
C ARG A 500 27.86 21.30 18.72
N ASP A 501 28.49 20.24 19.21
CA ASP A 501 27.81 18.98 19.50
C ASP A 501 26.84 19.12 20.69
N CYS A 502 25.71 18.43 20.63
CA CYS A 502 24.79 18.34 21.75
C CYS A 502 25.40 17.51 22.89
N THR A 503 25.20 17.98 24.12
CA THR A 503 25.61 17.35 25.37
C THR A 503 24.37 16.94 26.16
N GLU A 504 24.52 16.13 27.22
CA GLU A 504 23.39 15.74 28.08
C GLU A 504 22.64 16.95 28.66
N ALA A 505 23.33 18.08 28.88
CA ALA A 505 22.73 19.32 29.36
C ALA A 505 21.78 19.97 28.34
N ASP A 506 21.83 19.59 27.07
CA ASP A 506 20.95 20.11 26.02
C ASP A 506 19.63 19.34 25.91
N TYR A 507 19.47 18.23 26.65
CA TYR A 507 18.27 17.39 26.60
C TYR A 507 17.37 17.55 27.84
N VAL A 508 16.07 17.35 27.63
CA VAL A 508 15.02 17.30 28.64
C VAL A 508 14.25 16.00 28.55
N GLU A 509 13.84 15.48 29.70
CA GLU A 509 12.88 14.38 29.74
C GLU A 509 11.52 14.89 29.26
N TRP A 510 10.93 14.17 28.31
CA TRP A 510 9.61 14.43 27.75
C TRP A 510 8.78 13.15 27.81
N LEU A 511 7.62 13.22 28.48
CA LEU A 511 6.66 12.14 28.55
C LEU A 511 5.74 12.20 27.31
N ALA A 512 5.81 11.17 26.48
CA ALA A 512 4.93 11.04 25.32
C ALA A 512 3.46 10.87 25.75
N HIS A 513 2.55 11.35 24.90
CA HIS A 513 1.10 11.29 25.12
C HIS A 513 0.62 11.92 26.45
N SER A 514 1.41 12.84 27.03
CA SER A 514 1.00 13.57 28.23
C SER A 514 -0.07 14.60 27.85
N ALA A 515 -1.29 14.39 28.35
CA ALA A 515 -2.46 15.22 28.06
C ALA A 515 -3.19 15.65 29.34
N ASP A 516 -3.04 14.89 30.43
CA ASP A 516 -3.59 15.20 31.74
C ASP A 516 -2.53 14.92 32.82
N PRO A 517 -1.58 15.84 33.06
CA PRO A 517 -0.49 15.63 34.02
C PRO A 517 -0.94 15.35 35.46
N ALA A 518 -2.20 15.64 35.80
CA ALA A 518 -2.78 15.33 37.12
C ALA A 518 -3.38 13.92 37.18
N GLY A 519 -3.63 13.28 36.04
CA GLY A 519 -4.21 11.95 35.91
C GLY A 519 -3.23 10.83 36.19
N SER A 520 -3.68 9.77 36.88
CA SER A 520 -2.86 8.59 37.15
C SER A 520 -2.42 7.86 35.87
N SER A 521 -3.24 7.92 34.82
CA SER A 521 -3.02 7.29 33.51
C SER A 521 -2.35 8.21 32.48
N ASP A 522 -1.81 9.35 32.89
CA ASP A 522 -1.16 10.28 31.94
C ASP A 522 -0.01 9.61 31.18
N GLY A 523 0.04 9.80 29.87
CA GLY A 523 1.02 9.17 28.99
C GLY A 523 0.90 7.66 28.82
N CYS A 524 -0.11 7.00 29.41
CA CYS A 524 -0.38 5.58 29.15
C CYS A 524 -1.08 5.43 27.80
N VAL A 525 -0.37 4.88 26.82
CA VAL A 525 -0.92 4.51 25.52
C VAL A 525 -0.44 3.11 25.18
N LEU A 526 -1.37 2.23 24.81
CA LEU A 526 -1.08 0.83 24.48
C LEU A 526 -0.39 0.09 25.65
N GLY A 527 -0.81 0.41 26.87
CA GLY A 527 -0.37 -0.25 28.10
C GLY A 527 0.99 0.13 28.70
N TYR A 528 1.67 1.17 28.20
CA TYR A 528 2.87 1.69 28.84
C TYR A 528 3.05 3.20 28.59
N LYS A 529 3.90 3.82 29.42
CA LYS A 529 4.37 5.20 29.25
C LYS A 529 5.74 5.20 28.64
N GLU A 530 6.01 6.13 27.73
CA GLU A 530 7.31 6.32 27.12
C GLU A 530 7.86 7.70 27.48
N THR A 531 9.02 7.71 28.14
CA THR A 531 9.76 8.94 28.45
C THR A 531 11.01 9.01 27.58
N PHE A 532 11.13 10.07 26.81
CA PHE A 532 12.22 10.32 25.87
C PHE A 532 13.14 11.44 26.36
N LEU A 533 14.40 11.40 25.95
CA LEU A 533 15.28 12.57 26.02
C LEU A 533 15.15 13.36 24.73
N ARG A 534 14.54 14.54 24.81
CA ARG A 534 14.36 15.47 23.68
C ARG A 534 15.28 16.65 23.80
N LEU A 535 15.73 17.17 22.65
CA LEU A 535 16.54 18.38 22.61
C LEU A 535 15.69 19.56 23.10
N ARG A 536 16.23 20.40 23.98
CA ARG A 536 15.54 21.63 24.39
C ARG A 536 15.44 22.57 23.19
N LYS A 537 14.32 23.26 23.09
CA LYS A 537 14.05 24.23 22.01
C LYS A 537 15.03 25.40 21.98
N ASP A 538 15.60 25.78 23.13
CA ASP A 538 16.62 26.83 23.24
C ASP A 538 18.05 26.34 23.01
N SER A 539 18.26 25.02 22.90
CA SER A 539 19.57 24.41 22.72
C SER A 539 19.91 24.27 21.24
N VAL A 540 20.74 25.21 20.76
CA VAL A 540 21.25 25.20 19.38
C VAL A 540 22.54 24.38 19.33
N CYS A 541 22.45 23.14 18.87
CA CYS A 541 23.56 22.21 18.69
C CYS A 541 23.24 21.14 17.63
N TRP A 542 24.26 20.42 17.21
CA TRP A 542 24.18 19.30 16.28
C TRP A 542 24.00 17.98 17.07
N LYS A 543 22.93 17.23 16.81
CA LYS A 543 22.67 15.94 17.46
C LYS A 543 23.62 14.85 16.99
N GLY A 544 24.03 14.91 15.72
CA GLY A 544 24.91 13.93 15.13
C GLY A 544 24.18 12.87 14.32
N ARG A 545 24.86 12.35 13.29
CA ARG A 545 24.32 11.29 12.43
C ARG A 545 24.01 10.02 13.22
N ASP A 546 24.88 9.69 14.18
CA ASP A 546 24.78 8.51 15.04
C ASP A 546 23.81 8.70 16.20
N TYR A 547 23.04 9.80 16.22
CA TYR A 547 22.03 10.05 17.25
C TYR A 547 21.07 8.86 17.34
N ALA A 548 21.09 8.23 18.51
CA ALA A 548 20.18 7.15 18.87
C ALA A 548 19.22 7.66 19.94
N MET A 549 17.95 7.41 19.70
CA MET A 549 16.88 7.79 20.61
C MET A 549 17.02 7.03 21.93
N THR A 550 17.07 7.76 23.04
CA THR A 550 17.03 7.17 24.39
C THR A 550 15.62 7.26 24.93
N GLN A 551 15.03 6.09 25.23
CA GLN A 551 13.69 5.97 25.77
C GLN A 551 13.68 5.11 27.03
N ARG A 552 12.75 5.40 27.93
CA ARG A 552 12.40 4.56 29.08
C ARG A 552 10.91 4.24 29.00
N ALA A 553 10.59 2.95 29.07
CA ALA A 553 9.21 2.49 29.11
C ALA A 553 8.83 2.08 30.54
N SER A 554 7.62 2.41 30.98
CA SER A 554 7.03 1.94 32.23
C SER A 554 5.63 1.40 32.02
N ALA A 555 5.37 0.17 32.47
CA ALA A 555 4.07 -0.48 32.30
C ALA A 555 2.92 0.26 33.01
N CYS A 556 1.74 0.23 32.40
CA CYS A 556 0.52 0.80 32.93
C CYS A 556 -0.51 -0.30 33.28
N PRO A 557 -1.37 -0.07 34.28
CA PRO A 557 -2.55 -0.89 34.45
C PRO A 557 -3.54 -0.67 33.29
N CYS A 558 -4.28 -1.70 32.90
CA CYS A 558 -5.26 -1.58 31.81
C CYS A 558 -6.39 -0.62 32.18
N THR A 559 -6.76 0.23 31.23
CA THR A 559 -7.88 1.17 31.28
C THR A 559 -8.86 0.89 30.14
N LEU A 560 -9.96 1.65 30.05
CA LEU A 560 -10.88 1.56 28.91
C LEU A 560 -10.20 1.94 27.57
N GLY A 561 -9.18 2.80 27.61
CA GLY A 561 -8.45 3.29 26.42
C GLY A 561 -7.53 2.24 25.78
N ASP A 562 -7.25 1.14 26.49
CA ASP A 562 -6.42 0.02 26.04
C ASP A 562 -7.24 -1.05 25.26
N TYR A 563 -8.49 -0.73 24.91
CA TYR A 563 -9.44 -1.63 24.25
C TYR A 563 -10.13 -0.98 23.05
N HIS A 564 -10.16 -1.71 21.94
CA HIS A 564 -11.10 -1.47 20.84
C HIS A 564 -12.51 -1.98 21.20
N CYS A 565 -13.51 -1.50 20.46
CA CYS A 565 -14.77 -2.23 20.39
C CYS A 565 -14.53 -3.59 19.74
N ASP A 566 -15.13 -4.64 20.30
CA ASP A 566 -14.99 -5.99 19.77
C ASP A 566 -15.88 -6.20 18.53
N PHE A 567 -15.77 -7.36 17.89
CA PHE A 567 -16.63 -7.72 16.77
C PHE A 567 -18.12 -7.59 17.13
N GLY A 568 -18.89 -6.94 16.26
CA GLY A 568 -20.32 -6.67 16.44
C GLY A 568 -20.62 -5.44 17.30
N TYR A 569 -19.58 -4.74 17.78
CA TYR A 569 -19.69 -3.48 18.51
C TYR A 569 -18.99 -2.37 17.74
N TYR A 570 -19.37 -1.13 18.03
CA TYR A 570 -18.73 0.07 17.50
C TYR A 570 -18.87 1.22 18.50
N ARG A 571 -18.11 2.29 18.28
CA ARG A 571 -18.19 3.50 19.08
C ARG A 571 -18.94 4.58 18.28
N PRO A 572 -20.12 5.02 18.72
CA PRO A 572 -20.83 6.12 18.09
C PRO A 572 -20.07 7.44 18.29
N ASP A 573 -20.34 8.40 17.40
CA ASP A 573 -19.78 9.75 17.50
C ASP A 573 -20.08 10.36 18.88
N ASN A 574 -19.04 10.94 19.50
CA ASN A 574 -19.08 11.57 20.83
C ASN A 574 -19.36 10.62 22.02
N SER A 575 -19.39 9.30 21.82
CA SER A 575 -19.43 8.33 22.92
C SER A 575 -18.04 7.77 23.22
N SER A 576 -17.77 7.46 24.49
CA SER A 576 -16.59 6.65 24.89
C SER A 576 -16.89 5.16 24.97
N GLU A 577 -18.16 4.78 24.99
CA GLU A 577 -18.61 3.40 25.21
C GLU A 577 -18.86 2.67 23.88
N CYS A 578 -18.50 1.40 23.85
CA CYS A 578 -18.80 0.50 22.75
C CYS A 578 -20.24 -0.01 22.87
N VAL A 579 -21.02 0.15 21.79
CA VAL A 579 -22.41 -0.30 21.71
C VAL A 579 -22.56 -1.34 20.61
N GLU A 580 -23.53 -2.24 20.78
CA GLU A 580 -23.83 -3.28 19.81
C GLU A 580 -24.36 -2.67 18.50
N GLN A 581 -23.84 -3.14 17.37
CA GLN A 581 -24.26 -2.73 16.03
C GLN A 581 -25.71 -3.14 15.78
N GLU A 582 -26.50 -2.27 15.16
CA GLU A 582 -27.93 -2.51 14.91
C GLU A 582 -28.16 -3.78 14.08
N GLU A 583 -27.27 -4.09 13.12
CA GLU A 583 -27.39 -5.29 12.29
C GLU A 583 -27.11 -6.60 13.06
N MET A 584 -26.42 -6.50 14.20
CA MET A 584 -25.94 -7.64 14.99
C MET A 584 -26.81 -7.90 16.22
N LYS A 585 -27.68 -6.96 16.60
CA LYS A 585 -28.58 -7.10 17.74
C LYS A 585 -29.39 -8.40 17.71
N GLY A 586 -29.20 -9.21 18.76
CA GLY A 586 -29.91 -10.48 18.93
C GLY A 586 -29.43 -11.62 18.02
N ARG A 587 -28.33 -11.44 17.28
CA ARG A 587 -27.68 -12.48 16.49
C ARG A 587 -26.46 -13.03 17.23
N PRO A 588 -26.16 -14.33 17.10
CA PRO A 588 -24.92 -14.86 17.66
C PRO A 588 -23.72 -14.29 16.89
N LEU A 589 -22.72 -13.81 17.62
CA LEU A 589 -21.46 -13.34 17.05
C LEU A 589 -20.62 -14.56 16.66
N GLU A 590 -20.80 -15.02 15.42
CA GLU A 590 -20.10 -16.18 14.88
C GLU A 590 -19.10 -15.76 13.80
N PHE A 591 -17.91 -16.33 13.82
CA PHE A 591 -16.88 -16.13 12.80
C PHE A 591 -16.21 -17.45 12.45
N CYS A 592 -15.55 -17.48 11.29
CA CYS A 592 -14.93 -18.71 10.77
C CYS A 592 -13.42 -18.69 11.06
N LEU A 593 -12.95 -19.65 11.85
CA LEU A 593 -11.53 -19.81 12.15
C LEU A 593 -11.11 -21.27 11.93
N ASN A 594 -10.05 -21.45 11.15
CA ASN A 594 -9.48 -22.72 10.71
C ASN A 594 -10.55 -23.69 10.16
N GLY A 595 -11.52 -23.14 9.43
CA GLY A 595 -12.64 -23.88 8.84
C GLY A 595 -13.77 -24.28 9.79
N THR A 596 -13.67 -23.96 11.09
CA THR A 596 -14.72 -24.18 12.09
C THR A 596 -15.34 -22.87 12.57
N THR A 597 -16.63 -22.93 12.87
CA THR A 597 -17.37 -21.79 13.41
C THR A 597 -16.98 -21.61 14.88
N GLU A 598 -16.47 -20.42 15.19
CA GLU A 598 -16.25 -19.93 16.55
C GLU A 598 -17.40 -19.01 16.94
N GLN A 599 -17.87 -19.12 18.18
CA GLN A 599 -18.83 -18.19 18.77
C GLN A 599 -18.12 -17.28 19.78
N LEU A 600 -18.34 -15.98 19.64
CA LEU A 600 -17.82 -14.95 20.53
C LEU A 600 -18.88 -14.56 21.57
N GLN A 601 -18.51 -14.65 22.84
CA GLN A 601 -19.22 -14.04 23.95
C GLN A 601 -18.36 -12.89 24.46
N THR A 602 -18.85 -11.66 24.36
CA THR A 602 -18.09 -10.46 24.69
C THR A 602 -18.99 -9.42 25.35
N SER A 603 -18.43 -8.65 26.28
CA SER A 603 -19.06 -7.44 26.80
C SER A 603 -18.86 -6.22 25.88
N GLY A 604 -18.31 -6.43 24.68
CA GLY A 604 -18.16 -5.42 23.63
C GLY A 604 -16.76 -4.83 23.47
N TYR A 605 -15.76 -5.32 24.20
CA TYR A 605 -14.41 -4.76 24.23
C TYR A 605 -13.34 -5.84 23.99
N ARG A 606 -12.33 -5.50 23.20
CA ARG A 606 -11.18 -6.35 22.90
C ARG A 606 -9.88 -5.56 23.06
N LYS A 607 -8.90 -6.15 23.73
CA LYS A 607 -7.59 -5.50 23.95
C LYS A 607 -6.96 -5.12 22.61
N ILE A 608 -6.38 -3.92 22.54
CA ILE A 608 -5.69 -3.45 21.33
C ILE A 608 -4.51 -4.39 21.02
N PRO A 609 -4.34 -4.88 19.77
CA PRO A 609 -3.18 -5.68 19.41
C PRO A 609 -1.86 -4.94 19.68
N GLY A 610 -0.90 -5.62 20.32
CA GLY A 610 0.37 -5.01 20.73
C GLY A 610 0.33 -4.27 22.06
N ASP A 611 -0.85 -4.14 22.70
CA ASP A 611 -0.99 -3.52 24.01
C ASP A 611 -0.42 -4.40 25.15
N GLN A 612 0.42 -3.81 25.98
CA GLN A 612 1.18 -4.50 27.03
C GLN A 612 0.67 -4.24 28.46
N CYS A 613 -0.53 -3.68 28.63
CA CYS A 613 -1.08 -3.39 29.95
C CYS A 613 -1.35 -4.67 30.75
N GLU A 614 -1.22 -4.59 32.07
CA GLU A 614 -1.49 -5.71 33.00
C GLU A 614 -2.41 -5.28 34.15
N GLY A 615 -3.33 -6.14 34.57
CA GLY A 615 -4.30 -5.81 35.63
C GLY A 615 -5.32 -4.75 35.20
N GLY A 616 -5.94 -4.04 36.16
CA GLY A 616 -6.88 -2.96 35.85
C GLY A 616 -8.24 -3.42 35.29
N PHE A 617 -8.75 -2.70 34.29
CA PHE A 617 -10.01 -2.99 33.60
C PHE A 617 -9.88 -4.28 32.76
N GLN A 618 -10.77 -5.24 32.98
CA GLN A 618 -10.77 -6.53 32.30
C GLN A 618 -12.19 -6.89 31.87
N PRO A 619 -12.59 -6.63 30.62
CA PRO A 619 -13.91 -6.98 30.11
C PRO A 619 -14.05 -8.49 29.95
N GLU A 620 -15.28 -9.00 30.08
CA GLU A 620 -15.56 -10.41 29.83
C GLU A 620 -15.51 -10.70 28.34
N ARG A 621 -14.63 -11.62 27.93
CA ARG A 621 -14.50 -12.07 26.54
C ARG A 621 -14.14 -13.55 26.51
N LYS A 622 -14.91 -14.34 25.76
CA LYS A 622 -14.72 -15.79 25.62
C LYS A 622 -15.04 -16.22 24.19
N GLU A 623 -14.12 -16.96 23.59
CA GLU A 623 -14.30 -17.63 22.30
C GLU A 623 -14.62 -19.11 22.54
N THR A 624 -15.64 -19.65 21.87
CA THR A 624 -16.04 -21.06 21.97
C THR A 624 -16.25 -21.69 20.60
N ASN A 625 -15.52 -22.78 20.33
CA ASN A 625 -15.64 -23.51 19.08
C ASN A 625 -16.94 -24.33 19.06
N LEU A 626 -17.78 -24.08 18.06
CA LEU A 626 -19.06 -24.78 17.87
C LEU A 626 -18.92 -26.09 17.10
N TRP A 627 -17.71 -26.43 16.65
CA TRP A 627 -17.34 -27.60 15.84
C TRP A 627 -18.16 -27.74 14.55
N ARG A 628 -18.77 -26.64 14.11
CA ARG A 628 -19.56 -26.56 12.87
C ARG A 628 -18.68 -26.03 11.75
N MET A 629 -18.54 -26.78 10.65
CA MET A 629 -17.78 -26.30 9.50
C MET A 629 -18.41 -25.03 8.92
N CYS A 630 -17.58 -24.02 8.62
CA CYS A 630 -17.99 -22.72 8.08
C CYS A 630 -17.47 -22.46 6.66
N ILE A 631 -16.52 -23.25 6.17
CA ILE A 631 -16.06 -23.23 4.77
C ILE A 631 -16.70 -24.37 3.99
N SER A 632 -17.09 -24.10 2.75
CA SER A 632 -17.40 -25.15 1.77
C SER A 632 -16.10 -25.79 1.27
N SER A 633 -16.16 -27.04 0.78
CA SER A 633 -15.03 -27.86 0.31
C SER A 633 -14.25 -27.31 -0.90
N ALA A 634 -14.38 -26.02 -1.23
CA ALA A 634 -13.74 -25.36 -2.36
C ALA A 634 -12.34 -24.79 -2.04
N LEU A 635 -12.01 -24.55 -0.76
CA LEU A 635 -10.76 -23.91 -0.34
C LEU A 635 -9.66 -24.89 0.09
N TYR A 636 -9.98 -26.18 0.24
CA TYR A 636 -8.98 -27.24 0.36
C TYR A 636 -9.17 -28.18 -0.84
N PRO A 637 -8.16 -28.37 -1.71
CA PRO A 637 -8.16 -29.56 -2.53
C PRO A 637 -7.99 -30.71 -1.53
N ASP A 638 -9.07 -31.46 -1.29
CA ASP A 638 -8.96 -32.74 -0.59
C ASP A 638 -7.77 -33.47 -1.18
N SER A 639 -6.75 -33.73 -0.36
CA SER A 639 -5.85 -34.83 -0.62
C SER A 639 -6.75 -36.05 -0.65
N LEU A 640 -7.21 -36.41 -1.84
CA LEU A 640 -7.90 -37.66 -2.12
C LEU A 640 -6.90 -38.77 -1.79
N SER A 641 -6.82 -39.12 -0.49
CA SER A 641 -6.63 -40.51 -0.15
C SER A 641 -7.81 -41.22 -0.82
N GLU A 642 -7.52 -41.97 -1.89
CA GLU A 642 -8.43 -42.95 -2.45
C GLU A 642 -8.82 -43.95 -1.35
N SER A 643 -9.74 -43.58 -0.48
CA SER A 643 -10.52 -44.55 0.28
C SER A 643 -11.59 -45.04 -0.69
N THR A 644 -11.25 -46.11 -1.40
CA THR A 644 -12.19 -46.85 -2.23
C THR A 644 -13.41 -47.18 -1.36
N PRO A 645 -14.64 -46.76 -1.69
CA PRO A 645 -15.80 -47.18 -0.93
C PRO A 645 -15.91 -48.72 -1.02
N PRO A 646 -16.20 -49.44 0.08
CA PRO A 646 -16.20 -50.92 0.12
C PRO A 646 -17.25 -51.58 -0.80
N ASN A 647 -18.02 -50.79 -1.55
CA ASN A 647 -19.13 -51.24 -2.37
C ASN A 647 -18.82 -51.33 -3.87
N THR A 648 -17.72 -50.76 -4.39
CA THR A 648 -17.38 -50.90 -5.83
C THR A 648 -16.92 -52.31 -6.18
N ALA A 649 -16.15 -52.98 -5.32
CA ALA A 649 -15.79 -54.38 -5.52
C ALA A 649 -17.02 -55.31 -5.51
N VAL A 650 -18.00 -55.03 -4.64
CA VAL A 650 -19.26 -55.79 -4.55
C VAL A 650 -20.13 -55.54 -5.78
N VAL A 651 -20.27 -54.29 -6.23
CA VAL A 651 -21.03 -53.96 -7.45
C VAL A 651 -20.38 -54.58 -8.70
N VAL A 652 -19.05 -54.54 -8.82
CA VAL A 652 -18.33 -55.19 -9.93
C VAL A 652 -18.51 -56.72 -9.89
N LEU A 653 -18.43 -57.35 -8.71
CA LEU A 653 -18.71 -58.78 -8.56
C LEU A 653 -20.16 -59.14 -8.91
N VAL A 654 -21.13 -58.31 -8.52
CA VAL A 654 -22.55 -58.52 -8.87
C VAL A 654 -22.77 -58.35 -10.38
N VAL A 655 -22.16 -57.35 -11.01
CA VAL A 655 -22.25 -57.15 -12.46
C VAL A 655 -21.58 -58.29 -13.22
N ILE A 656 -20.41 -58.77 -12.77
CA ILE A 656 -19.75 -59.96 -13.34
C ILE A 656 -20.61 -61.21 -13.15
N ALA A 657 -21.25 -61.39 -11.99
CA ALA A 657 -22.15 -62.50 -11.76
C ALA A 657 -23.41 -62.43 -12.65
N ILE A 658 -23.97 -61.25 -12.88
CA ILE A 658 -25.10 -61.03 -13.81
C ILE A 658 -24.66 -61.30 -15.26
N LEU A 659 -23.47 -60.87 -15.66
CA LEU A 659 -22.92 -61.15 -16.99
C LEU A 659 -22.62 -62.65 -17.19
N LEU A 660 -22.08 -63.33 -16.18
CA LEU A 660 -21.84 -64.78 -16.24
C LEU A 660 -23.15 -65.57 -16.25
N THR A 661 -24.14 -65.19 -15.44
CA THR A 661 -25.46 -65.84 -15.45
C THR A 661 -26.20 -65.60 -16.76
N SER A 662 -26.16 -64.38 -17.32
CA SER A 662 -26.73 -64.10 -18.64
C SER A 662 -26.00 -64.83 -19.77
N ALA A 663 -24.68 -65.01 -19.68
CA ALA A 663 -23.91 -65.82 -20.62
C ALA A 663 -24.29 -67.32 -20.52
N VAL A 664 -24.45 -67.85 -19.31
CA VAL A 664 -24.90 -69.25 -19.09
C VAL A 664 -26.34 -69.46 -19.56
N VAL A 665 -27.24 -68.50 -19.30
CA VAL A 665 -28.61 -68.51 -19.81
C VAL A 665 -28.62 -68.36 -21.33
N GLY A 666 -27.76 -67.51 -21.89
CA GLY A 666 -27.57 -67.36 -23.34
C GLY A 666 -27.08 -68.64 -24.00
N VAL A 667 -26.07 -69.31 -23.43
CA VAL A 667 -25.59 -70.61 -23.90
C VAL A 667 -26.66 -71.69 -23.73
N TRP A 668 -27.45 -71.66 -22.65
CA TRP A 668 -28.56 -72.59 -22.45
C TRP A 668 -29.71 -72.36 -23.46
N LEU A 669 -30.04 -71.11 -23.76
CA LEU A 669 -31.05 -70.74 -24.76
C LEU A 669 -30.57 -71.05 -26.18
N ILE A 670 -29.31 -70.81 -26.51
CA ILE A 670 -28.70 -71.21 -27.79
C ILE A 670 -28.72 -72.74 -27.91
N LYS A 671 -28.35 -73.48 -26.85
CA LYS A 671 -28.42 -74.95 -26.84
C LYS A 671 -29.87 -75.47 -26.91
N LYS A 672 -30.85 -74.73 -26.41
CA LYS A 672 -32.28 -75.10 -26.41
C LYS A 672 -33.03 -74.72 -27.69
N TYR A 673 -32.60 -73.68 -28.42
CA TYR A 673 -33.30 -73.15 -29.58
C TYR A 673 -32.53 -73.23 -30.92
N VAL A 674 -31.22 -73.50 -30.92
CA VAL A 674 -30.41 -73.58 -32.16
C VAL A 674 -30.23 -75.02 -32.67
N CYS A 675 -30.70 -76.04 -31.91
CA CYS A 675 -30.81 -77.42 -32.40
C CYS A 675 -32.22 -77.81 -32.91
N GLY A 676 -33.16 -76.86 -33.02
CA GLY A 676 -34.49 -77.08 -33.59
C GLY A 676 -34.84 -75.96 -34.57
N GLY A 677 -34.36 -76.08 -35.80
CA GLY A 677 -34.32 -74.97 -36.76
C GLY A 677 -35.67 -74.50 -37.32
N ARG A 678 -35.71 -73.22 -37.71
CA ARG A 678 -35.95 -72.78 -39.10
C ARG A 678 -35.73 -71.27 -39.26
N PHE A 679 -35.02 -70.94 -40.34
CA PHE A 679 -34.68 -69.63 -40.86
C PHE A 679 -35.90 -68.84 -41.36
N LEU A 680 -35.81 -67.50 -41.33
CA LEU A 680 -36.42 -66.61 -42.32
C LEU A 680 -35.59 -65.32 -42.47
N VAL A 681 -35.25 -65.02 -43.72
CA VAL A 681 -34.44 -63.90 -44.22
C VAL A 681 -35.38 -62.93 -44.94
N HIS A 682 -35.17 -61.61 -44.83
CA HIS A 682 -35.27 -60.66 -45.96
C HIS A 682 -34.64 -59.28 -45.62
N ARG A 683 -34.25 -58.55 -46.68
CA ARG A 683 -33.31 -57.42 -46.78
C ARG A 683 -34.02 -56.12 -47.26
N TYR A 684 -33.25 -55.02 -47.29
CA TYR A 684 -33.43 -53.67 -47.92
C TYR A 684 -33.98 -52.57 -46.99
N SER A 685 -33.61 -51.27 -47.05
CA SER A 685 -32.75 -50.43 -47.92
C SER A 685 -32.52 -49.03 -47.28
N VAL A 686 -31.57 -48.27 -47.81
CA VAL A 686 -31.08 -46.91 -47.45
C VAL A 686 -31.98 -45.76 -48.00
N MET A 687 -31.99 -44.57 -47.35
CA MET A 687 -32.32 -43.28 -48.00
C MET A 687 -31.67 -42.06 -47.30
N ARG A 688 -31.48 -40.96 -48.08
CA ARG A 688 -30.62 -39.76 -47.86
C ARG A 688 -31.45 -38.46 -48.05
N GLU A 689 -30.88 -37.32 -47.62
CA GLU A 689 -31.30 -35.89 -47.52
C GLU A 689 -32.08 -35.19 -48.66
N ASN A 690 -32.78 -34.07 -48.31
CA ASN A 690 -32.74 -32.67 -48.87
C ASN A 690 -34.06 -31.87 -48.56
N VAL A 691 -34.10 -30.65 -47.98
CA VAL A 691 -33.90 -29.23 -48.43
C VAL A 691 -35.22 -28.44 -48.74
N GLU A 692 -35.21 -27.10 -48.50
CA GLU A 692 -36.11 -25.97 -48.90
C GLU A 692 -37.35 -25.63 -48.02
N ALA A 693 -37.92 -24.40 -47.89
CA ALA A 693 -37.59 -22.96 -48.09
C ALA A 693 -38.86 -22.09 -47.74
N ASN A 694 -38.71 -20.76 -47.46
CA ASN A 694 -39.63 -19.58 -47.68
C ASN A 694 -39.52 -18.51 -46.56
N LYS A 695 -39.03 -17.26 -46.76
CA LYS A 695 -39.56 -16.01 -47.40
C LYS A 695 -40.66 -15.24 -46.63
N ILE A 696 -40.43 -13.93 -46.36
CA ILE A 696 -41.32 -12.74 -46.58
C ILE A 696 -40.54 -11.42 -46.31
N GLU A 697 -40.79 -10.41 -47.15
CA GLU A 697 -40.25 -9.02 -47.21
C GLU A 697 -41.06 -7.99 -46.39
N GLY A 698 -40.47 -6.81 -46.13
CA GLY A 698 -41.18 -5.57 -45.73
C GLY A 698 -40.24 -4.38 -45.50
N VAL A 699 -40.43 -3.28 -46.25
CA VAL A 699 -39.59 -2.09 -46.49
C VAL A 699 -39.95 -0.91 -45.56
N ASP A 700 -38.99 -0.05 -45.17
CA ASP A 700 -39.06 1.43 -45.31
C ASP A 700 -37.73 2.14 -44.98
N ASP A 701 -37.38 3.09 -45.86
CA ASP A 701 -36.23 4.01 -45.87
C ASP A 701 -36.37 5.14 -44.84
N VAL A 702 -35.24 5.73 -44.38
CA VAL A 702 -34.92 7.18 -44.40
C VAL A 702 -33.49 7.41 -43.87
N ASP A 703 -32.63 7.99 -44.72
CA ASP A 703 -31.32 8.58 -44.41
C ASP A 703 -31.43 9.82 -43.50
N THR A 704 -30.45 10.04 -42.61
CA THR A 704 -29.53 11.21 -42.67
C THR A 704 -28.51 11.24 -41.52
N HIS A 705 -27.27 11.53 -41.91
CA HIS A 705 -26.09 11.88 -41.12
C HIS A 705 -26.32 12.62 -39.78
N TYR A 706 -25.63 12.18 -38.71
CA TYR A 706 -24.84 13.06 -37.83
C TYR A 706 -23.73 12.25 -37.13
N MET A 707 -22.49 12.69 -37.30
CA MET A 707 -21.34 12.26 -36.50
C MET A 707 -21.45 12.90 -35.13
N GLU A 708 -21.31 12.13 -34.05
CA GLU A 708 -20.74 12.68 -32.81
C GLU A 708 -19.98 11.60 -32.04
N THR A 709 -18.76 12.01 -31.69
CA THR A 709 -17.70 11.34 -30.96
C THR A 709 -18.04 11.18 -29.49
N GLY A 710 -17.77 10.01 -28.92
CA GLY A 710 -17.79 9.79 -27.48
C GLY A 710 -17.13 8.46 -27.11
N LYS A 711 -15.80 8.38 -27.20
CA LYS A 711 -15.03 7.30 -26.56
C LYS A 711 -15.03 7.59 -25.05
N ALA A 712 -15.88 6.90 -24.30
CA ALA A 712 -15.71 6.76 -22.86
C ALA A 712 -14.51 5.85 -22.62
N GLN A 713 -13.46 6.44 -22.07
CA GLN A 713 -12.22 5.79 -21.68
C GLN A 713 -12.47 5.24 -20.26
N TYR A 714 -12.60 3.92 -20.15
CA TYR A 714 -12.63 3.23 -18.86
C TYR A 714 -11.21 3.26 -18.29
N ASN A 715 -11.05 3.86 -17.11
CA ASN A 715 -9.80 3.84 -16.36
C ASN A 715 -9.73 2.56 -15.52
N GLU A 716 -8.58 1.89 -15.59
CA GLU A 716 -8.22 0.69 -14.82
C GLU A 716 -7.85 1.06 -13.37
N ASP A 717 -8.50 0.34 -12.44
CA ASP A 717 -8.02 -0.27 -11.19
C ASP A 717 -7.18 0.52 -10.16
N SER A 718 -7.85 0.92 -9.07
CA SER A 718 -7.30 1.44 -7.80
C SER A 718 -6.78 0.33 -6.85
N ASP A 719 -6.97 -0.95 -7.18
CA ASP A 719 -6.49 -2.11 -6.40
C ASP A 719 -4.96 -2.35 -6.51
N GLN A 720 -4.24 -1.53 -7.28
CA GLN A 720 -2.79 -1.68 -7.52
C GLN A 720 -1.91 -0.81 -6.61
N ASP A 721 -2.48 0.19 -5.95
CA ASP A 721 -1.77 1.10 -5.03
C ASP A 721 -1.91 0.60 -3.58
N LEU A 722 -1.38 -0.59 -3.33
CA LEU A 722 -1.40 -1.26 -2.02
C LEU A 722 0.01 -1.33 -1.43
N LEU A 723 0.60 -0.17 -1.16
CA LEU A 723 1.95 0.14 -0.63
C LEU A 723 2.90 0.70 -1.69
N GLU A 724 2.90 2.04 -1.80
CA GLU A 724 4.14 2.82 -1.87
C GLU A 724 4.38 3.50 -0.53
#